data_AF-A0A1I8CJR5-F1
#
_entry.id   AF-A0A1I8CJR5-F1
#
_cell.length_a   1.000
_cell.length_b   1.000
_cell.length_c   1.000
_cell.angle_alpha   90.00
_cell.angle_beta   90.00
_cell.angle_gamma   90.00
#
_symmetry.space_group_name_H-M   'P 1'
#
loop_
_entity.id
_entity.type
_entity.pdbx_description
1 polymer ?
#
loop_
_entity_poly.entity_id
_entity_poly.type
_entity_poly.pdbx_seq_one_letter_code
_entity_poly.pdbx_strand_id
1 'polypeptide(L)'
;MLKSLINAQHLQGRRMIENKNLSKWVLEQKFDFAYTEAFNFYMLGLFKVWKIPYGIGTATAMFDLHYSIFGIAAAPSYQPMQMLAYSDKMSYKERVINLGTFMFCTYFYQLIREEMSSEIYFNSIYGEDAFDYRREAAASSFIFANSHPFLEIPFPKSAKMIEVGGIGIKKPKELNEYWLGILHQRENTVLISFGTVCKSHRMPAIMKNSIIETIRKRTEINFIWKYETPEDGLIPKLDNLILSKWVPQNDLLNHEKLSMFVTHGGMNSITELAFRGKRTLAIGIFGDQLKNVELVTRTKIGLVMNKNDLKDAQKFENNVMTVLHMEAGHEVVVLVVDMDLDINDQESSKARIHEVRGNPEAIRLMTESPVKHQMWNISDDPTIQFEMFNSFFDAQELTRNTLMNDKELTDFVLNEKFDFAYTEIFNAYMIAMFKAWKMPAFAVGVATCLNDGHYSIFGLPFAPSHMPALMSSFTDKMNYIERVKNVGTFLFSKGFFWYCREKLFGVEGINAIYGKDFFNAERDLSDASFFFINSHPFLEVPTPKTPKMIEIGGIGVAKPQELSKEWLDILNRKKNTILISFGSIAKSSMMPASMKKSIVDAIKSLPEVTFIFKYETPEDGLIPKLDNLILSKWVPQNDLLNHEKLSMFITHGGMNSITELAAGGKRALIIPVFGDQLHNAALVERANIGIVMDKNDLFKSHIFKQNILKVLNNAEFKETGAKLSKMIKNRPISSKELLVKHFTFACEFKKLPMLDLESKNQSFIVYYLLDIIIPFFLFISTLFFGSIYVIKKLCCNFYSKFISSTKLKVE
;
A
#
# COMPACT_ATOMS: atom_id res chain seq x y z
N MET A 1 5.75 -33.87 -18.47
CA MET A 1 5.59 -32.44 -18.82
C MET A 1 6.31 -31.51 -17.84
N LEU A 2 5.93 -31.43 -16.57
CA LEU A 2 6.56 -30.46 -15.66
C LEU A 2 8.05 -30.78 -15.36
N LYS A 3 8.40 -32.01 -14.97
CA LYS A 3 9.82 -32.40 -14.79
C LYS A 3 10.67 -32.21 -16.06
N SER A 4 10.09 -32.34 -17.25
CA SER A 4 10.79 -32.07 -18.51
C SER A 4 11.00 -30.57 -18.80
N LEU A 5 10.13 -29.68 -18.29
CA LEU A 5 10.35 -28.22 -18.33
C LEU A 5 11.45 -27.80 -17.36
N ILE A 6 11.41 -28.33 -16.12
CA ILE A 6 12.44 -28.10 -15.09
C ILE A 6 13.83 -28.54 -15.60
N ASN A 7 13.93 -29.75 -16.17
CA ASN A 7 15.18 -30.24 -16.76
C ASN A 7 15.68 -29.36 -17.93
N ALA A 8 14.78 -28.79 -18.74
CA ALA A 8 15.16 -27.88 -19.82
C ALA A 8 15.70 -26.54 -19.26
N GLN A 9 15.08 -25.97 -18.23
CA GLN A 9 15.59 -24.78 -17.54
C GLN A 9 16.95 -25.04 -16.88
N HIS A 10 17.17 -26.20 -16.25
CA HIS A 10 18.47 -26.58 -15.71
C HIS A 10 19.56 -26.65 -16.79
N LEU A 11 19.29 -27.30 -17.93
CA LEU A 11 20.25 -27.41 -19.03
C LEU A 11 20.62 -26.05 -19.64
N GLN A 12 19.68 -25.09 -19.68
CA GLN A 12 19.97 -23.73 -20.11
C GLN A 12 20.75 -22.94 -19.03
N GLY A 13 20.33 -23.04 -17.76
CA GLY A 13 20.97 -22.35 -16.63
C GLY A 13 22.44 -22.73 -16.43
N ARG A 14 22.76 -24.04 -16.44
CA ARG A 14 24.14 -24.53 -16.34
C ARG A 14 25.02 -23.97 -17.46
N ARG A 15 24.53 -24.02 -18.71
CA ARG A 15 25.22 -23.44 -19.88
C ARG A 15 25.45 -21.93 -19.77
N MET A 16 24.60 -21.17 -19.09
CA MET A 16 24.82 -19.73 -18.85
C MET A 16 25.89 -19.49 -17.78
N ILE A 17 25.87 -20.26 -16.68
CA ILE A 17 26.89 -20.22 -15.61
C ILE A 17 28.29 -20.55 -16.15
N GLU A 18 28.40 -21.64 -16.91
CA GLU A 18 29.68 -22.14 -17.42
C GLU A 18 30.28 -21.23 -18.52
N ASN A 19 29.49 -20.32 -19.10
CA ASN A 19 29.90 -19.46 -20.20
C ASN A 19 30.77 -18.27 -19.72
N LYS A 20 32.06 -18.54 -19.54
CA LYS A 20 33.08 -17.54 -19.20
C LYS A 20 33.17 -16.40 -20.24
N ASN A 21 32.87 -16.65 -21.51
CA ASN A 21 32.88 -15.62 -22.55
C ASN A 21 31.72 -14.62 -22.38
N LEU A 22 30.52 -15.10 -22.02
CA LEU A 22 29.38 -14.25 -21.66
C LEU A 22 29.71 -13.41 -20.43
N SER A 23 30.22 -14.03 -19.35
CA SER A 23 30.60 -13.30 -18.13
C SER A 23 31.66 -12.23 -18.39
N LYS A 24 32.67 -12.53 -19.22
CA LYS A 24 33.69 -11.55 -19.63
C LYS A 24 33.05 -10.38 -20.39
N TRP A 25 32.26 -10.67 -21.43
CA TRP A 25 31.63 -9.65 -22.26
C TRP A 25 30.71 -8.73 -21.44
N VAL A 26 29.90 -9.29 -20.52
CA VAL A 26 29.02 -8.51 -19.64
C VAL A 26 29.80 -7.55 -18.75
N LEU A 27 30.92 -8.00 -18.16
CA LEU A 27 31.80 -7.17 -17.35
C LEU A 27 32.54 -6.09 -18.18
N GLU A 28 32.81 -6.35 -19.46
CA GLU A 28 33.38 -5.38 -20.40
C GLU A 28 32.35 -4.30 -20.82
N GLN A 29 31.07 -4.65 -20.98
CA GLN A 29 30.01 -3.69 -21.37
C GLN A 29 29.57 -2.74 -20.26
N LYS A 30 29.74 -3.10 -18.98
CA LYS A 30 29.38 -2.27 -17.80
C LYS A 30 27.92 -1.78 -17.79
N PHE A 31 26.95 -2.70 -17.87
CA PHE A 31 25.52 -2.37 -17.78
C PHE A 31 25.16 -1.66 -16.47
N ASP A 32 24.45 -0.52 -16.56
CA ASP A 32 23.92 0.22 -15.40
C ASP A 32 22.81 -0.54 -14.66
N PHE A 33 22.05 -1.37 -15.39
CA PHE A 33 20.91 -2.12 -14.86
C PHE A 33 20.67 -3.41 -15.64
N ALA A 34 20.16 -4.44 -14.97
CA ALA A 34 19.75 -5.70 -15.58
C ALA A 34 18.33 -6.12 -15.15
N TYR A 35 17.67 -6.91 -15.98
CA TYR A 35 16.29 -7.36 -15.75
C TYR A 35 16.13 -8.82 -16.13
N THR A 36 15.33 -9.56 -15.36
CA THR A 36 14.99 -10.96 -15.65
C THR A 36 13.55 -11.31 -15.26
N GLU A 37 13.04 -12.37 -15.88
CA GLU A 37 11.77 -12.99 -15.50
C GLU A 37 11.91 -13.71 -14.13
N ALA A 38 10.86 -13.66 -13.30
CA ALA A 38 10.85 -14.12 -11.91
C ALA A 38 11.23 -15.60 -11.70
N PHE A 39 10.91 -16.47 -12.68
CA PHE A 39 11.22 -17.90 -12.67
C PHE A 39 12.59 -18.22 -13.30
N ASN A 40 13.37 -17.23 -13.73
CA ASN A 40 14.73 -17.43 -14.24
C ASN A 40 15.76 -17.24 -13.12
N PHE A 41 15.70 -18.15 -12.14
CA PHE A 41 16.51 -18.17 -10.91
C PHE A 41 18.01 -17.91 -11.16
N TYR A 42 18.55 -18.50 -12.23
CA TYR A 42 19.96 -18.44 -12.59
C TYR A 42 20.49 -17.04 -12.94
N MET A 43 19.68 -16.19 -13.56
CA MET A 43 20.12 -14.85 -13.94
C MET A 43 20.31 -13.93 -12.74
N LEU A 44 19.56 -14.11 -11.65
CA LEU A 44 19.73 -13.32 -10.42
C LEU A 44 21.08 -13.58 -9.76
N GLY A 45 21.52 -14.84 -9.72
CA GLY A 45 22.86 -15.19 -9.26
C GLY A 45 23.95 -14.57 -10.14
N LEU A 46 23.78 -14.63 -11.47
CA LEU A 46 24.73 -14.02 -12.40
C LEU A 46 24.80 -12.49 -12.27
N PHE A 47 23.66 -11.79 -12.16
CA PHE A 47 23.65 -10.34 -11.92
C PHE A 47 24.37 -9.95 -10.64
N LYS A 48 24.22 -10.73 -9.56
CA LYS A 48 24.95 -10.55 -8.30
C LYS A 48 26.46 -10.74 -8.49
N VAL A 49 26.89 -11.81 -9.16
CA VAL A 49 28.31 -12.08 -9.45
C VAL A 49 28.93 -10.98 -10.32
N TRP A 50 28.19 -10.49 -11.32
CA TRP A 50 28.60 -9.38 -12.18
C TRP A 50 28.47 -8.00 -11.50
N LYS A 51 27.89 -7.93 -10.30
CA LYS A 51 27.63 -6.71 -9.50
C LYS A 51 26.78 -5.64 -10.20
N ILE A 52 25.92 -6.05 -11.13
CA ILE A 52 25.01 -5.16 -11.86
C ILE A 52 23.73 -4.98 -11.03
N PRO A 53 23.24 -3.75 -10.79
CA PRO A 53 21.93 -3.51 -10.17
C PRO A 53 20.81 -4.16 -10.98
N TYR A 54 19.87 -4.86 -10.33
CA TYR A 54 18.85 -5.62 -11.07
C TYR A 54 17.41 -5.42 -10.57
N GLY A 55 16.47 -5.71 -11.46
CA GLY A 55 15.04 -5.83 -11.20
C GLY A 55 14.47 -7.16 -11.71
N ILE A 56 13.27 -7.49 -11.23
CA ILE A 56 12.53 -8.68 -11.65
C ILE A 56 11.27 -8.22 -12.38
N GLY A 57 10.70 -9.06 -13.23
CA GLY A 57 9.29 -8.96 -13.57
C GLY A 57 8.67 -10.30 -13.94
N THR A 58 7.36 -10.30 -14.13
CA THR A 58 6.59 -11.51 -14.45
C THR A 58 5.60 -11.23 -15.57
N ALA A 59 5.45 -12.21 -16.48
CA ALA A 59 4.54 -12.12 -17.62
C ALA A 59 3.05 -12.23 -17.25
N THR A 60 2.73 -12.49 -15.97
CA THR A 60 1.38 -12.65 -15.41
C THR A 60 1.22 -11.81 -14.14
N ALA A 61 0.07 -11.93 -13.48
CA ALA A 61 -0.08 -11.69 -12.05
C ALA A 61 1.05 -12.36 -11.24
N MET A 62 1.53 -11.72 -10.16
CA MET A 62 2.49 -12.37 -9.27
C MET A 62 1.89 -13.64 -8.64
N PHE A 63 2.63 -14.74 -8.73
CA PHE A 63 2.24 -16.04 -8.16
C PHE A 63 2.23 -15.99 -6.63
N ASP A 64 1.23 -16.63 -6.04
CA ASP A 64 0.84 -16.52 -4.62
C ASP A 64 2.01 -16.76 -3.63
N LEU A 65 2.95 -17.64 -4.00
CA LEU A 65 4.13 -17.99 -3.21
C LEU A 65 5.23 -16.92 -3.22
N HIS A 66 5.31 -16.09 -4.27
CA HIS A 66 6.34 -15.04 -4.40
C HIS A 66 6.08 -13.85 -3.47
N TYR A 67 4.82 -13.57 -3.12
CA TYR A 67 4.47 -12.57 -2.10
C TYR A 67 5.24 -12.82 -0.78
N SER A 68 5.42 -14.09 -0.39
CA SER A 68 6.18 -14.48 0.81
C SER A 68 7.68 -14.14 0.76
N ILE A 69 8.25 -14.01 -0.45
CA ILE A 69 9.65 -13.61 -0.66
C ILE A 69 9.80 -12.10 -0.43
N PHE A 70 8.76 -11.33 -0.70
CA PHE A 70 8.72 -9.87 -0.53
C PHE A 70 8.09 -9.42 0.79
N GLY A 71 7.98 -10.33 1.77
CA GLY A 71 7.45 -10.05 3.11
C GLY A 71 5.92 -9.94 3.20
N ILE A 72 5.19 -10.20 2.13
CA ILE A 72 3.72 -10.11 2.09
C ILE A 72 3.12 -11.48 2.43
N ALA A 73 2.32 -11.54 3.48
CA ALA A 73 1.64 -12.77 3.90
C ALA A 73 0.49 -13.12 2.94
N ALA A 74 0.55 -14.33 2.37
CA ALA A 74 -0.57 -14.89 1.62
C ALA A 74 -1.70 -15.34 2.58
N ALA A 75 -2.95 -15.08 2.20
CA ALA A 75 -4.13 -15.25 3.05
C ALA A 75 -5.21 -16.08 2.31
N PRO A 76 -5.12 -17.43 2.31
CA PRO A 76 -6.01 -18.31 1.54
C PRO A 76 -7.49 -18.31 1.98
N SER A 77 -7.86 -17.49 2.96
CA SER A 77 -9.23 -17.17 3.37
C SER A 77 -9.98 -16.29 2.37
N TYR A 78 -9.28 -15.42 1.63
CA TYR A 78 -9.84 -14.58 0.57
C TYR A 78 -8.98 -14.52 -0.70
N GLN A 79 -7.75 -15.06 -0.67
CA GLN A 79 -6.86 -15.09 -1.82
C GLN A 79 -6.95 -16.45 -2.53
N PRO A 80 -7.64 -16.57 -3.67
CA PRO A 80 -7.71 -17.81 -4.42
C PRO A 80 -6.37 -18.11 -5.12
N MET A 81 -5.90 -19.34 -5.01
CA MET A 81 -4.71 -19.83 -5.69
C MET A 81 -4.86 -19.73 -7.21
N GLN A 82 -3.83 -19.29 -7.93
CA GLN A 82 -3.93 -19.01 -9.38
C GLN A 82 -4.37 -20.20 -10.25
N MET A 83 -4.26 -21.45 -9.76
CA MET A 83 -4.73 -22.66 -10.47
C MET A 83 -6.22 -22.96 -10.27
N LEU A 84 -6.93 -22.20 -9.41
CA LEU A 84 -8.34 -22.36 -9.13
C LEU A 84 -9.14 -21.22 -9.78
N ALA A 85 -10.23 -21.55 -10.46
CA ALA A 85 -11.17 -20.59 -11.05
C ALA A 85 -12.11 -20.00 -9.98
N TYR A 86 -11.54 -19.48 -8.88
CA TYR A 86 -12.28 -18.91 -7.76
C TYR A 86 -12.09 -17.39 -7.70
N SER A 87 -13.12 -16.68 -7.25
CA SER A 87 -13.01 -15.27 -6.86
C SER A 87 -12.49 -15.15 -5.42
N ASP A 88 -12.37 -13.93 -4.91
CA ASP A 88 -12.11 -13.64 -3.51
C ASP A 88 -13.29 -14.01 -2.58
N LYS A 89 -14.51 -14.07 -3.13
CA LYS A 89 -15.77 -14.40 -2.43
C LYS A 89 -16.01 -15.90 -2.28
N MET A 90 -14.99 -16.63 -1.85
CA MET A 90 -15.04 -18.09 -1.67
C MET A 90 -16.05 -18.53 -0.59
N SER A 91 -16.94 -19.44 -0.97
CA SER A 91 -17.74 -20.22 -0.01
C SER A 91 -16.85 -21.09 0.89
N TYR A 92 -17.41 -21.61 2.00
CA TYR A 92 -16.68 -22.49 2.91
C TYR A 92 -16.01 -23.69 2.20
N LYS A 93 -16.71 -24.33 1.25
CA LYS A 93 -16.18 -25.46 0.47
C LYS A 93 -15.00 -25.04 -0.41
N GLU A 94 -15.08 -23.86 -1.02
CA GLU A 94 -14.02 -23.32 -1.87
C GLU A 94 -12.81 -22.91 -1.01
N ARG A 95 -13.02 -22.31 0.17
CA ARG A 95 -11.93 -22.05 1.14
C ARG A 95 -11.21 -23.33 1.58
N VAL A 96 -11.92 -24.43 1.83
CA VAL A 96 -11.30 -25.73 2.15
C VAL A 96 -10.43 -26.23 0.99
N ILE A 97 -10.93 -26.18 -0.24
CA ILE A 97 -10.18 -26.59 -1.44
C ILE A 97 -8.99 -25.66 -1.69
N ASN A 98 -9.17 -24.35 -1.48
CA ASN A 98 -8.14 -23.33 -1.64
C ASN A 98 -7.01 -23.49 -0.61
N LEU A 99 -7.33 -23.72 0.67
CA LEU A 99 -6.36 -24.01 1.71
C LEU A 99 -5.57 -25.30 1.40
N GLY A 100 -6.26 -26.37 1.00
CA GLY A 100 -5.60 -27.62 0.58
C GLY A 100 -4.66 -27.40 -0.61
N THR A 101 -5.08 -26.61 -1.59
CA THR A 101 -4.27 -26.25 -2.77
C THR A 101 -3.09 -25.36 -2.40
N PHE A 102 -3.27 -24.38 -1.51
CA PHE A 102 -2.20 -23.50 -1.01
C PHE A 102 -1.12 -24.30 -0.26
N MET A 103 -1.52 -25.21 0.64
CA MET A 103 -0.58 -26.09 1.34
C MET A 103 0.17 -26.99 0.37
N PHE A 104 -0.54 -27.63 -0.58
CA PHE A 104 0.08 -28.44 -1.63
C PHE A 104 1.07 -27.63 -2.47
N CYS A 105 0.71 -26.45 -2.95
CA CYS A 105 1.59 -25.60 -3.76
C CYS A 105 2.82 -25.12 -2.97
N THR A 106 2.65 -24.76 -1.70
CA THR A 106 3.75 -24.32 -0.83
C THR A 106 4.77 -25.45 -0.63
N TYR A 107 4.30 -26.64 -0.28
CA TYR A 107 5.14 -27.83 -0.13
C TYR A 107 5.78 -28.27 -1.46
N PHE A 108 5.01 -28.26 -2.54
CA PHE A 108 5.49 -28.61 -3.87
C PHE A 108 6.56 -27.64 -4.40
N TYR A 109 6.47 -26.35 -4.06
CA TYR A 109 7.50 -25.36 -4.38
C TYR A 109 8.77 -25.55 -3.53
N GLN A 110 8.66 -25.99 -2.28
CA GLN A 110 9.81 -26.41 -1.47
C GLN A 110 10.49 -27.64 -2.10
N LEU A 111 9.73 -28.68 -2.45
CA LEU A 111 10.26 -29.85 -3.17
C LEU A 111 10.88 -29.48 -4.52
N ILE A 112 10.29 -28.55 -5.28
CA ILE A 112 10.92 -28.04 -6.50
C ILE A 112 12.21 -27.29 -6.17
N ARG A 113 12.27 -26.44 -5.12
CA ARG A 113 13.54 -25.79 -4.71
C ARG A 113 14.62 -26.83 -4.38
N GLU A 114 14.26 -27.91 -3.71
CA GLU A 114 15.20 -28.95 -3.27
C GLU A 114 15.63 -29.90 -4.42
N GLU A 115 14.72 -30.28 -5.33
CA GLU A 115 15.09 -30.96 -6.60
C GLU A 115 15.89 -30.02 -7.53
N MET A 116 15.59 -28.71 -7.50
CA MET A 116 16.36 -27.69 -8.20
C MET A 116 17.72 -27.46 -7.53
N SER A 117 18.66 -28.33 -7.89
CA SER A 117 20.10 -28.20 -7.65
C SER A 117 20.74 -26.89 -8.17
N SER A 118 19.98 -25.88 -8.58
CA SER A 118 20.45 -24.58 -9.07
C SER A 118 21.27 -23.82 -8.04
N GLU A 119 20.85 -23.76 -6.77
CA GLU A 119 21.58 -23.03 -5.73
C GLU A 119 22.88 -23.76 -5.37
N ILE A 120 22.79 -25.07 -5.12
CA ILE A 120 23.94 -25.96 -4.85
C ILE A 120 24.96 -25.89 -5.99
N TYR A 121 24.52 -25.99 -7.24
CA TYR A 121 25.40 -25.97 -8.41
C TYR A 121 26.01 -24.59 -8.67
N PHE A 122 25.24 -23.51 -8.51
CA PHE A 122 25.77 -22.14 -8.60
C PHE A 122 26.87 -21.91 -7.56
N ASN A 123 26.62 -22.31 -6.31
CA ASN A 123 27.57 -22.17 -5.20
C ASN A 123 28.79 -23.10 -5.38
N SER A 124 28.63 -24.27 -6.01
CA SER A 124 29.76 -25.14 -6.37
C SER A 124 30.73 -24.53 -7.41
N ILE A 125 30.31 -23.48 -8.13
CA ILE A 125 31.11 -22.79 -9.16
C ILE A 125 31.60 -21.41 -8.70
N TYR A 126 30.79 -20.67 -7.93
CA TYR A 126 31.10 -19.30 -7.49
C TYR A 126 31.45 -19.17 -6.00
N GLY A 127 31.42 -20.26 -5.24
CA GLY A 127 31.71 -20.29 -3.81
C GLY A 127 30.48 -20.55 -2.95
N GLU A 128 30.72 -21.07 -1.74
CA GLU A 128 29.67 -21.30 -0.75
C GLU A 128 28.94 -19.99 -0.43
N ASP A 129 27.62 -20.07 -0.24
CA ASP A 129 26.73 -18.93 -0.02
C ASP A 129 26.68 -17.85 -1.12
N ALA A 130 27.31 -18.07 -2.29
CA ALA A 130 27.32 -17.11 -3.40
C ALA A 130 25.91 -16.71 -3.88
N PHE A 131 24.94 -17.63 -3.87
CA PHE A 131 23.55 -17.42 -4.28
C PHE A 131 22.56 -18.11 -3.34
N ASP A 132 21.52 -17.36 -2.95
CA ASP A 132 20.24 -17.86 -2.41
C ASP A 132 19.14 -17.08 -3.14
N TYR A 133 18.20 -17.78 -3.77
CA TYR A 133 17.18 -17.16 -4.61
C TYR A 133 16.28 -16.21 -3.84
N ARG A 134 15.88 -16.55 -2.60
CA ARG A 134 14.98 -15.71 -1.81
C ARG A 134 15.66 -14.40 -1.42
N ARG A 135 16.93 -14.46 -1.00
CA ARG A 135 17.77 -13.32 -0.66
C ARG A 135 17.98 -12.40 -1.87
N GLU A 136 18.41 -12.95 -3.00
CA GLU A 136 18.65 -12.14 -4.21
C GLU A 136 17.33 -11.59 -4.80
N ALA A 137 16.25 -12.38 -4.83
CA ALA A 137 14.95 -11.88 -5.28
C ALA A 137 14.43 -10.74 -4.39
N ALA A 138 14.48 -10.88 -3.06
CA ALA A 138 14.11 -9.81 -2.13
C ALA A 138 15.01 -8.57 -2.24
N ALA A 139 16.30 -8.75 -2.61
CA ALA A 139 17.26 -7.67 -2.83
C ALA A 139 16.98 -6.87 -4.12
N SER A 140 16.26 -7.43 -5.11
CA SER A 140 15.94 -6.76 -6.38
C SER A 140 15.33 -5.36 -6.20
N SER A 141 15.64 -4.44 -7.11
CA SER A 141 15.32 -3.01 -6.98
C SER A 141 13.80 -2.77 -7.04
N PHE A 142 13.16 -3.37 -8.04
CA PHE A 142 11.72 -3.32 -8.32
C PHE A 142 11.25 -4.65 -8.90
N ILE A 143 9.96 -4.95 -8.75
CA ILE A 143 9.31 -6.10 -9.38
C ILE A 143 8.17 -5.60 -10.28
N PHE A 144 8.30 -5.80 -11.59
CA PHE A 144 7.29 -5.43 -12.58
C PHE A 144 6.30 -6.57 -12.80
N ALA A 145 5.06 -6.42 -12.34
CA ALA A 145 4.00 -7.41 -12.55
C ALA A 145 3.14 -7.04 -13.77
N ASN A 146 2.86 -7.99 -14.65
CA ASN A 146 1.89 -7.83 -15.75
C ASN A 146 0.44 -7.97 -15.22
N SER A 147 0.14 -7.23 -14.15
CA SER A 147 -1.14 -7.12 -13.47
C SER A 147 -1.71 -5.72 -13.65
N HIS A 148 -3.03 -5.56 -13.48
CA HIS A 148 -3.68 -4.25 -13.54
C HIS A 148 -4.68 -4.13 -12.39
N PRO A 149 -4.60 -3.08 -11.53
CA PRO A 149 -5.34 -3.04 -10.26
C PRO A 149 -6.86 -3.02 -10.43
N PHE A 150 -7.35 -2.48 -11.55
CA PHE A 150 -8.78 -2.46 -11.87
C PHE A 150 -9.31 -3.74 -12.53
N LEU A 151 -8.42 -4.67 -12.91
CA LEU A 151 -8.81 -5.93 -13.54
C LEU A 151 -8.67 -7.12 -12.60
N GLU A 152 -7.59 -7.18 -11.83
CA GLU A 152 -7.34 -8.30 -10.92
C GLU A 152 -8.19 -8.26 -9.65
N ILE A 153 -8.22 -9.40 -8.95
CA ILE A 153 -8.52 -9.42 -7.52
C ILE A 153 -7.48 -8.53 -6.82
N PRO A 154 -7.86 -7.60 -5.93
CA PRO A 154 -6.92 -6.74 -5.24
C PRO A 154 -6.13 -7.56 -4.21
N PHE A 155 -4.81 -7.38 -4.21
CA PHE A 155 -3.88 -7.98 -3.25
C PHE A 155 -3.16 -6.88 -2.45
N PRO A 156 -2.75 -7.16 -1.20
CA PRO A 156 -1.80 -6.32 -0.47
C PRO A 156 -0.47 -6.24 -1.24
N LYS A 157 0.09 -5.04 -1.36
CA LYS A 157 1.33 -4.77 -2.13
C LYS A 157 2.33 -4.01 -1.27
N SER A 158 3.61 -4.09 -1.66
CA SER A 158 4.70 -3.29 -1.10
C SER A 158 5.24 -2.33 -2.17
N ALA A 159 5.89 -1.23 -1.77
CA ALA A 159 6.34 -0.18 -2.69
C ALA A 159 7.40 -0.61 -3.73
N LYS A 160 7.93 -1.86 -3.64
CA LYS A 160 8.79 -2.45 -4.70
C LYS A 160 7.99 -3.02 -5.87
N MET A 161 6.71 -3.36 -5.69
CA MET A 161 5.88 -4.02 -6.71
C MET A 161 5.19 -2.96 -7.58
N ILE A 162 5.52 -2.95 -8.87
CA ILE A 162 5.00 -2.00 -9.86
C ILE A 162 4.14 -2.76 -10.86
N GLU A 163 2.89 -2.36 -11.00
CA GLU A 163 1.94 -2.96 -11.94
C GLU A 163 2.07 -2.30 -13.31
N VAL A 164 2.31 -3.12 -14.35
CA VAL A 164 2.54 -2.69 -15.74
C VAL A 164 1.62 -3.40 -16.73
N GLY A 165 0.51 -3.98 -16.24
CA GLY A 165 -0.51 -4.60 -17.07
C GLY A 165 -1.02 -3.63 -18.14
N GLY A 166 -0.85 -4.00 -19.40
CA GLY A 166 -1.21 -3.17 -20.56
C GLY A 166 -0.04 -2.42 -21.21
N ILE A 167 1.18 -2.49 -20.68
CA ILE A 167 2.39 -1.87 -21.29
C ILE A 167 2.66 -2.32 -22.74
N GLY A 168 2.17 -3.50 -23.14
CA GLY A 168 2.26 -4.02 -24.50
C GLY A 168 1.18 -3.51 -25.47
N ILE A 169 0.16 -2.79 -25.00
CA ILE A 169 -0.97 -2.33 -25.82
C ILE A 169 -0.50 -1.18 -26.73
N LYS A 170 -0.70 -1.36 -28.04
CA LYS A 170 -0.26 -0.41 -29.05
C LYS A 170 -1.38 0.57 -29.41
N LYS A 171 -1.01 1.79 -29.83
CA LYS A 171 -1.97 2.66 -30.52
C LYS A 171 -2.51 1.92 -31.75
N PRO A 172 -3.83 1.95 -31.98
CA PRO A 172 -4.43 1.27 -33.13
C PRO A 172 -3.97 1.93 -34.42
N LYS A 173 -3.82 1.12 -35.47
CA LYS A 173 -3.66 1.61 -36.84
C LYS A 173 -5.02 1.69 -37.53
N GLU A 174 -5.07 2.49 -38.58
CA GLU A 174 -6.18 2.46 -39.52
C GLU A 174 -6.25 1.10 -40.22
N LEU A 175 -7.47 0.59 -40.42
CA LEU A 175 -7.71 -0.68 -41.10
C LEU A 175 -7.73 -0.47 -42.62
N ASN A 176 -7.18 -1.43 -43.36
CA ASN A 176 -7.24 -1.37 -44.82
C ASN A 176 -8.65 -1.69 -45.35
N GLU A 177 -8.89 -1.35 -46.62
CA GLU A 177 -10.18 -1.53 -47.31
C GLU A 177 -10.73 -2.96 -47.21
N TYR A 178 -9.87 -3.98 -47.18
CA TYR A 178 -10.28 -5.38 -47.00
C TYR A 178 -10.97 -5.62 -45.64
N TRP A 179 -10.35 -5.18 -44.53
CA TRP A 179 -10.95 -5.33 -43.21
C TRP A 179 -12.14 -4.38 -43.00
N LEU A 180 -12.08 -3.16 -43.54
CA LEU A 180 -13.22 -2.23 -43.53
C LEU A 180 -14.41 -2.80 -44.32
N GLY A 181 -14.17 -3.38 -45.50
CA GLY A 181 -15.20 -4.02 -46.32
C GLY A 181 -15.88 -5.17 -45.59
N ILE A 182 -15.11 -6.05 -44.92
CA ILE A 182 -15.65 -7.10 -44.06
C ILE A 182 -16.51 -6.50 -42.94
N LEU A 183 -15.98 -5.52 -42.20
CA LEU A 183 -16.67 -4.90 -41.05
C LEU A 183 -17.98 -4.20 -41.42
N HIS A 184 -18.16 -3.75 -42.66
CA HIS A 184 -19.37 -3.08 -43.15
C HIS A 184 -20.36 -3.99 -43.90
N GLN A 185 -20.04 -5.28 -44.13
CA GLN A 185 -20.98 -6.23 -44.75
C GLN A 185 -22.26 -6.47 -43.91
N ARG A 186 -22.18 -6.32 -42.59
CA ARG A 186 -23.27 -6.55 -41.63
C ARG A 186 -23.14 -5.56 -40.47
N GLU A 187 -24.24 -5.35 -39.74
CA GLU A 187 -24.31 -4.39 -38.62
C GLU A 187 -23.31 -4.71 -37.49
N ASN A 188 -23.11 -6.01 -37.22
CA ASN A 188 -22.37 -6.53 -36.08
C ASN A 188 -21.27 -7.50 -36.52
N THR A 189 -20.06 -7.35 -35.97
CA THR A 189 -18.93 -8.26 -36.20
C THR A 189 -18.37 -8.83 -34.90
N VAL A 190 -18.16 -10.15 -34.86
CA VAL A 190 -17.56 -10.90 -33.76
C VAL A 190 -16.20 -11.44 -34.18
N LEU A 191 -15.16 -11.26 -33.35
CA LEU A 191 -13.81 -11.78 -33.59
C LEU A 191 -13.49 -12.93 -32.62
N ILE A 192 -13.08 -14.08 -33.16
CA ILE A 192 -12.72 -15.29 -32.40
C ILE A 192 -11.20 -15.50 -32.50
N SER A 193 -10.49 -15.41 -31.38
CA SER A 193 -9.02 -15.54 -31.33
C SER A 193 -8.53 -16.18 -30.03
N PHE A 194 -8.02 -17.40 -30.14
CA PHE A 194 -7.45 -18.16 -29.02
C PHE A 194 -5.91 -17.97 -28.90
N GLY A 195 -5.38 -16.85 -29.40
CA GLY A 195 -3.98 -16.44 -29.20
C GLY A 195 -2.97 -17.20 -30.08
N THR A 196 -1.83 -17.59 -29.50
CA THR A 196 -0.74 -18.35 -30.16
C THR A 196 -0.49 -19.73 -29.54
N VAL A 197 -0.90 -19.91 -28.29
CA VAL A 197 -0.74 -21.13 -27.50
C VAL A 197 -1.88 -22.11 -27.81
N CYS A 198 -3.12 -21.67 -27.66
CA CYS A 198 -4.33 -22.47 -27.85
C CYS A 198 -4.78 -22.44 -29.32
N LYS A 199 -3.99 -23.05 -30.21
CA LYS A 199 -4.18 -22.99 -31.67
C LYS A 199 -5.51 -23.58 -32.13
N SER A 200 -6.33 -22.80 -32.83
CA SER A 200 -7.72 -23.13 -33.22
C SER A 200 -7.84 -24.46 -33.98
N HIS A 201 -6.88 -24.79 -34.87
CA HIS A 201 -6.93 -26.06 -35.61
C HIS A 201 -6.86 -27.31 -34.72
N ARG A 202 -6.25 -27.20 -33.53
CA ARG A 202 -6.09 -28.30 -32.55
C ARG A 202 -7.24 -28.42 -31.56
N MET A 203 -8.24 -27.54 -31.65
CA MET A 203 -9.44 -27.59 -30.80
C MET A 203 -10.20 -28.92 -31.00
N PRO A 204 -10.75 -29.54 -29.93
CA PRO A 204 -11.60 -30.72 -30.05
C PRO A 204 -12.78 -30.50 -31.00
N ALA A 205 -13.10 -31.49 -31.84
CA ALA A 205 -14.13 -31.38 -32.87
C ALA A 205 -15.51 -30.97 -32.31
N ILE A 206 -15.88 -31.45 -31.12
CA ILE A 206 -17.13 -31.10 -30.44
C ILE A 206 -17.22 -29.57 -30.19
N MET A 207 -16.12 -28.94 -29.76
CA MET A 207 -16.08 -27.48 -29.53
C MET A 207 -16.12 -26.71 -30.85
N LYS A 208 -15.39 -27.16 -31.88
CA LYS A 208 -15.47 -26.54 -33.23
C LYS A 208 -16.90 -26.58 -33.76
N ASN A 209 -17.57 -27.73 -33.67
CA ASN A 209 -18.93 -27.92 -34.16
C ASN A 209 -19.93 -27.00 -33.45
N SER A 210 -19.87 -26.87 -32.12
CA SER A 210 -20.72 -25.93 -31.37
C SER A 210 -20.53 -24.47 -31.79
N ILE A 211 -19.29 -24.06 -32.10
CA ILE A 211 -19.00 -22.72 -32.66
C ILE A 211 -19.61 -22.59 -34.06
N ILE A 212 -19.41 -23.56 -34.95
CA ILE A 212 -19.94 -23.58 -36.32
C ILE A 212 -21.48 -23.53 -36.35
N GLU A 213 -22.16 -24.31 -35.49
CA GLU A 213 -23.62 -24.30 -35.37
C GLU A 213 -24.15 -22.96 -34.83
N THR A 214 -23.38 -22.28 -33.98
CA THR A 214 -23.71 -20.93 -33.51
C THR A 214 -23.59 -19.91 -34.63
N ILE A 215 -22.50 -19.96 -35.41
CA ILE A 215 -22.26 -19.08 -36.56
C ILE A 215 -23.33 -19.27 -37.64
N ARG A 216 -23.67 -20.51 -38.01
CA ARG A 216 -24.68 -20.81 -39.03
C ARG A 216 -26.08 -20.29 -38.67
N LYS A 217 -26.39 -20.19 -37.38
CA LYS A 217 -27.68 -19.68 -36.88
C LYS A 217 -27.75 -18.15 -36.76
N ARG A 218 -26.65 -17.43 -37.01
CA ARG A 218 -26.52 -15.97 -36.82
C ARG A 218 -26.04 -15.29 -38.11
N THR A 219 -26.81 -15.48 -39.19
CA THR A 219 -26.48 -14.97 -40.54
C THR A 219 -26.48 -13.45 -40.66
N GLU A 220 -27.04 -12.74 -39.69
CA GLU A 220 -27.03 -11.29 -39.54
C GLU A 220 -25.75 -10.74 -38.87
N ILE A 221 -24.88 -11.62 -38.35
CA ILE A 221 -23.60 -11.26 -37.72
C ILE A 221 -22.43 -11.76 -38.56
N ASN A 222 -21.43 -10.90 -38.78
CA ASN A 222 -20.12 -11.28 -39.32
C ASN A 222 -19.29 -11.98 -38.25
N PHE A 223 -18.65 -13.10 -38.58
CA PHE A 223 -17.67 -13.76 -37.72
C PHE A 223 -16.30 -13.78 -38.39
N ILE A 224 -15.30 -13.23 -37.72
CA ILE A 224 -13.89 -13.36 -38.11
C ILE A 224 -13.27 -14.38 -37.15
N TRP A 225 -12.78 -15.51 -37.64
CA TRP A 225 -12.11 -16.53 -36.81
C TRP A 225 -10.64 -16.67 -37.21
N LYS A 226 -9.76 -16.34 -36.26
CA LYS A 226 -8.34 -16.64 -36.38
C LYS A 226 -8.11 -18.16 -36.31
N TYR A 227 -7.73 -18.75 -37.43
CA TYR A 227 -7.60 -20.20 -37.61
C TYR A 227 -6.36 -20.49 -38.45
N GLU A 228 -5.42 -21.32 -37.96
CA GLU A 228 -4.05 -21.37 -38.51
C GLU A 228 -3.93 -22.10 -39.86
N THR A 229 -4.93 -22.93 -40.19
CA THR A 229 -4.97 -23.81 -41.38
C THR A 229 -6.29 -23.66 -42.14
N PRO A 230 -6.66 -22.45 -42.63
CA PRO A 230 -7.98 -22.19 -43.20
C PRO A 230 -8.26 -22.99 -44.48
N GLU A 231 -7.22 -23.56 -45.11
CA GLU A 231 -7.33 -24.46 -46.26
C GLU A 231 -7.66 -25.93 -45.88
N ASP A 232 -7.69 -26.31 -44.59
CA ASP A 232 -7.77 -27.73 -44.16
C ASP A 232 -9.11 -28.44 -44.39
N GLY A 233 -10.14 -27.70 -44.81
CA GLY A 233 -11.48 -28.24 -45.10
C GLY A 233 -12.28 -28.71 -43.87
N LEU A 234 -11.75 -28.58 -42.65
CA LEU A 234 -12.41 -29.02 -41.41
C LEU A 234 -13.52 -28.08 -40.93
N ILE A 235 -13.62 -26.90 -41.54
CA ILE A 235 -14.66 -25.89 -41.28
C ILE A 235 -15.45 -25.68 -42.58
N PRO A 236 -16.80 -25.79 -42.58
CA PRO A 236 -17.58 -25.52 -43.78
C PRO A 236 -17.54 -24.04 -44.14
N LYS A 237 -17.59 -23.74 -45.46
CA LYS A 237 -17.78 -22.37 -45.94
C LYS A 237 -19.17 -21.87 -45.53
N LEU A 238 -19.22 -20.67 -44.96
CA LEU A 238 -20.45 -19.97 -44.56
C LEU A 238 -20.30 -18.50 -44.94
N ASP A 239 -21.33 -17.89 -45.52
CA ASP A 239 -21.27 -16.51 -46.07
C ASP A 239 -21.14 -15.42 -45.00
N ASN A 240 -21.15 -15.81 -43.73
CA ASN A 240 -20.93 -14.96 -42.56
C ASN A 240 -19.66 -15.32 -41.77
N LEU A 241 -18.78 -16.19 -42.29
CA LEU A 241 -17.55 -16.63 -41.62
C LEU A 241 -16.29 -16.36 -42.45
N ILE A 242 -15.45 -15.45 -41.96
CA ILE A 242 -14.12 -15.16 -42.48
C ILE A 242 -13.10 -15.95 -41.65
N LEU A 243 -12.55 -17.02 -42.21
CA LEU A 243 -11.39 -17.71 -41.66
C LEU A 243 -10.11 -17.00 -42.08
N SER A 244 -9.22 -16.69 -41.14
CA SER A 244 -7.89 -16.15 -41.48
C SER A 244 -6.78 -16.67 -40.58
N LYS A 245 -5.62 -16.92 -41.19
CA LYS A 245 -4.37 -17.28 -40.52
C LYS A 245 -3.79 -16.13 -39.68
N TRP A 246 -4.11 -14.88 -40.04
CA TRP A 246 -3.66 -13.66 -39.35
C TRP A 246 -4.74 -12.58 -39.37
N VAL A 247 -4.84 -11.83 -38.28
CA VAL A 247 -5.81 -10.72 -38.10
C VAL A 247 -5.11 -9.54 -37.39
N PRO A 248 -5.40 -8.28 -37.76
CA PRO A 248 -4.92 -7.11 -37.03
C PRO A 248 -5.75 -6.90 -35.76
N GLN A 249 -5.61 -7.82 -34.78
CA GLN A 249 -6.47 -7.91 -33.59
C GLN A 249 -6.59 -6.56 -32.84
N ASN A 250 -5.46 -5.89 -32.56
CA ASN A 250 -5.44 -4.61 -31.85
C ASN A 250 -6.26 -3.50 -32.54
N ASP A 251 -6.28 -3.53 -33.87
CA ASP A 251 -6.86 -2.48 -34.70
C ASP A 251 -8.35 -2.78 -34.96
N LEU A 252 -8.68 -4.06 -35.21
CA LEU A 252 -10.06 -4.56 -35.24
C LEU A 252 -10.78 -4.30 -33.92
N LEU A 253 -10.14 -4.59 -32.77
CA LEU A 253 -10.71 -4.35 -31.43
C LEU A 253 -10.99 -2.86 -31.15
N ASN A 254 -10.44 -1.94 -31.93
CA ASN A 254 -10.72 -0.51 -31.81
C ASN A 254 -11.87 -0.03 -32.73
N HIS A 255 -12.29 -0.80 -33.73
CA HIS A 255 -13.33 -0.41 -34.68
C HIS A 255 -14.74 -0.55 -34.07
N GLU A 256 -15.64 0.39 -34.34
CA GLU A 256 -17.00 0.38 -33.75
C GLU A 256 -17.80 -0.89 -34.08
N LYS A 257 -17.85 -1.29 -35.37
CA LYS A 257 -18.58 -2.47 -35.86
C LYS A 257 -18.14 -3.82 -35.26
N LEU A 258 -16.97 -3.90 -34.62
CA LEU A 258 -16.61 -5.08 -33.83
C LEU A 258 -17.30 -5.00 -32.47
N SER A 259 -18.37 -5.78 -32.30
CA SER A 259 -19.25 -5.69 -31.13
C SER A 259 -18.97 -6.76 -30.05
N MET A 260 -18.22 -7.82 -30.36
CA MET A 260 -17.78 -8.83 -29.38
C MET A 260 -16.46 -9.51 -29.76
N PHE A 261 -15.70 -9.95 -28.74
CA PHE A 261 -14.52 -10.80 -28.89
C PHE A 261 -14.64 -12.11 -28.10
N VAL A 262 -14.16 -13.22 -28.67
CA VAL A 262 -14.17 -14.56 -28.07
C VAL A 262 -12.74 -15.08 -27.92
N THR A 263 -12.36 -15.48 -26.71
CA THR A 263 -10.95 -15.79 -26.37
C THR A 263 -10.77 -16.84 -25.27
N HIS A 264 -9.55 -17.36 -25.10
CA HIS A 264 -9.20 -18.24 -23.97
C HIS A 264 -8.93 -17.48 -22.65
N GLY A 265 -8.91 -16.14 -22.69
CA GLY A 265 -8.64 -15.32 -21.51
C GLY A 265 -7.17 -15.22 -21.10
N GLY A 266 -6.25 -15.18 -22.05
CA GLY A 266 -4.85 -14.82 -21.76
C GLY A 266 -4.76 -13.35 -21.34
N MET A 267 -3.99 -13.05 -20.28
CA MET A 267 -4.01 -11.75 -19.60
C MET A 267 -3.88 -10.54 -20.54
N ASN A 268 -2.93 -10.57 -21.48
CA ASN A 268 -2.76 -9.48 -22.46
C ASN A 268 -4.02 -9.20 -23.28
N SER A 269 -4.80 -10.22 -23.65
CA SER A 269 -6.05 -10.03 -24.37
C SER A 269 -7.16 -9.50 -23.46
N ILE A 270 -7.24 -9.92 -22.19
CA ILE A 270 -8.19 -9.33 -21.23
C ILE A 270 -7.90 -7.84 -21.02
N THR A 271 -6.63 -7.46 -20.90
CA THR A 271 -6.23 -6.04 -20.77
C THR A 271 -6.45 -5.27 -22.07
N GLU A 272 -6.17 -5.84 -23.26
CA GLU A 272 -6.54 -5.22 -24.56
C GLU A 272 -8.04 -4.90 -24.63
N LEU A 273 -8.90 -5.80 -24.14
CA LEU A 273 -10.36 -5.66 -24.23
C LEU A 273 -10.90 -4.61 -23.27
N ALA A 274 -10.38 -4.57 -22.04
CA ALA A 274 -10.69 -3.54 -21.06
C ALA A 274 -10.33 -2.13 -21.59
N PHE A 275 -9.13 -1.97 -22.14
CA PHE A 275 -8.66 -0.71 -22.74
C PHE A 275 -9.43 -0.29 -24.00
N ARG A 276 -10.21 -1.20 -24.62
CA ARG A 276 -11.02 -0.95 -25.83
C ARG A 276 -12.54 -0.93 -25.56
N GLY A 277 -12.97 -1.18 -24.31
CA GLY A 277 -14.39 -1.25 -23.94
C GLY A 277 -15.20 -2.35 -24.66
N LYS A 278 -14.54 -3.41 -25.14
CA LYS A 278 -15.20 -4.43 -25.99
C LYS A 278 -15.79 -5.58 -25.18
N ARG A 279 -17.06 -5.89 -25.45
CA ARG A 279 -17.78 -7.02 -24.83
C ARG A 279 -17.05 -8.33 -25.11
N THR A 280 -16.79 -9.08 -24.06
CA THR A 280 -15.94 -10.27 -24.12
C THR A 280 -16.71 -11.54 -23.76
N LEU A 281 -16.42 -12.64 -24.46
CA LEU A 281 -16.74 -14.00 -24.03
C LEU A 281 -15.42 -14.77 -23.83
N ALA A 282 -15.10 -15.09 -22.58
CA ALA A 282 -13.84 -15.71 -22.21
C ALA A 282 -14.04 -17.16 -21.74
N ILE A 283 -13.17 -18.07 -22.20
CA ILE A 283 -13.26 -19.52 -21.98
C ILE A 283 -11.91 -20.02 -21.46
N GLY A 284 -11.75 -20.15 -20.15
CA GLY A 284 -10.49 -20.58 -19.53
C GLY A 284 -10.14 -22.02 -19.85
N ILE A 285 -8.92 -22.26 -20.33
CA ILE A 285 -8.49 -23.61 -20.77
C ILE A 285 -7.52 -24.24 -19.76
N PHE A 286 -6.50 -23.50 -19.29
CA PHE A 286 -5.58 -23.98 -18.25
C PHE A 286 -4.79 -22.85 -17.59
N GLY A 287 -4.29 -23.10 -16.37
CA GLY A 287 -3.36 -22.19 -15.69
C GLY A 287 -3.99 -20.85 -15.28
N ASP A 288 -3.22 -19.78 -15.38
CA ASP A 288 -3.62 -18.39 -15.07
C ASP A 288 -4.90 -17.96 -15.79
N GLN A 289 -5.13 -18.50 -17.00
CA GLN A 289 -6.34 -18.27 -17.80
C GLN A 289 -7.63 -18.53 -17.01
N LEU A 290 -7.63 -19.52 -16.11
CA LEU A 290 -8.78 -19.86 -15.27
C LEU A 290 -9.14 -18.72 -14.29
N LYS A 291 -8.13 -18.05 -13.72
CA LYS A 291 -8.30 -16.84 -12.90
C LYS A 291 -8.63 -15.63 -13.77
N ASN A 292 -7.88 -15.40 -14.86
CA ASN A 292 -8.06 -14.26 -15.77
C ASN A 292 -9.47 -14.18 -16.38
N VAL A 293 -10.12 -15.32 -16.57
CA VAL A 293 -11.49 -15.43 -17.10
C VAL A 293 -12.50 -14.92 -16.07
N GLU A 294 -12.39 -15.30 -14.79
CA GLU A 294 -13.26 -14.79 -13.73
C GLU A 294 -13.17 -13.26 -13.57
N LEU A 295 -12.00 -12.67 -13.88
CA LEU A 295 -11.83 -11.22 -13.92
C LEU A 295 -12.79 -10.53 -14.94
N VAL A 296 -13.17 -11.21 -16.02
CA VAL A 296 -14.08 -10.67 -17.05
C VAL A 296 -15.49 -10.45 -16.49
N THR A 297 -15.98 -11.35 -15.64
CA THR A 297 -17.24 -11.17 -14.89
C THR A 297 -17.07 -10.14 -13.79
N ARG A 298 -15.99 -10.22 -12.98
CA ARG A 298 -15.69 -9.28 -11.88
C ARG A 298 -15.72 -7.82 -12.34
N THR A 299 -15.16 -7.55 -13.52
CA THR A 299 -14.99 -6.21 -14.09
C THR A 299 -16.18 -5.75 -14.97
N LYS A 300 -17.17 -6.63 -15.19
CA LYS A 300 -18.32 -6.41 -16.10
C LYS A 300 -17.96 -6.09 -17.57
N ILE A 301 -16.72 -6.33 -18.02
CA ILE A 301 -16.31 -6.10 -19.43
C ILE A 301 -16.79 -7.22 -20.37
N GLY A 302 -17.33 -8.30 -19.83
CA GLY A 302 -17.87 -9.41 -20.60
C GLY A 302 -18.62 -10.40 -19.72
N LEU A 303 -18.90 -11.58 -20.28
CA LEU A 303 -19.53 -12.69 -19.57
C LEU A 303 -18.61 -13.90 -19.58
N VAL A 304 -18.39 -14.49 -18.41
CA VAL A 304 -18.01 -15.90 -18.29
C VAL A 304 -19.28 -16.73 -18.33
N MET A 305 -19.38 -17.69 -19.26
CA MET A 305 -20.62 -18.43 -19.43
C MET A 305 -20.82 -19.49 -18.33
N ASN A 306 -21.68 -19.19 -17.36
CA ASN A 306 -22.69 -20.15 -16.93
C ASN A 306 -24.01 -19.47 -16.50
N LYS A 307 -25.09 -20.25 -16.46
CA LYS A 307 -26.42 -19.88 -17.03
C LYS A 307 -27.14 -18.57 -16.61
N ASN A 308 -26.93 -17.94 -15.44
CA ASN A 308 -27.87 -16.92 -14.91
C ASN A 308 -27.18 -15.72 -14.19
N ASP A 309 -27.72 -14.49 -14.37
CA ASP A 309 -27.08 -13.19 -14.03
C ASP A 309 -27.83 -12.26 -13.02
N LEU A 310 -27.15 -11.18 -12.58
CA LEU A 310 -27.51 -10.16 -11.55
C LEU A 310 -27.95 -8.76 -12.10
N LYS A 311 -28.26 -7.80 -11.20
CA LYS A 311 -28.25 -6.29 -11.30
C LYS A 311 -28.70 -5.64 -9.95
N ASP A 312 -28.52 -4.35 -9.57
CA ASP A 312 -27.51 -3.23 -9.67
C ASP A 312 -28.23 -1.91 -9.22
N ALA A 313 -27.69 -0.77 -8.73
CA ALA A 313 -26.39 -0.27 -8.20
C ALA A 313 -26.58 1.15 -7.52
N GLN A 314 -25.50 1.97 -7.31
CA GLN A 314 -25.46 3.45 -7.01
C GLN A 314 -25.90 4.01 -5.60
N LYS A 315 -25.23 4.93 -4.85
CA LYS A 315 -23.84 5.51 -4.76
C LYS A 315 -23.62 6.32 -3.38
N PHE A 316 -22.66 7.26 -3.14
CA PHE A 316 -21.86 7.48 -1.85
C PHE A 316 -20.81 8.70 -1.52
N GLU A 317 -20.91 10.04 -1.73
CA GLU A 317 -19.73 11.02 -1.83
C GLU A 317 -19.46 12.30 -1.01
N ASN A 318 -18.18 12.69 -0.90
CA ASN A 318 -17.55 14.01 -1.09
C ASN A 318 -16.06 14.00 -0.49
N ASN A 319 -14.93 14.72 -0.76
CA ASN A 319 -14.35 15.66 -1.78
C ASN A 319 -13.42 14.83 -2.69
N VAL A 320 -13.28 15.39 -3.88
CA VAL A 320 -12.13 15.40 -4.74
C VAL A 320 -11.66 16.87 -4.98
N MET A 321 -12.34 17.88 -4.45
CA MET A 321 -12.10 19.30 -4.75
C MET A 321 -10.76 19.86 -4.27
N THR A 322 -10.37 19.78 -2.98
CA THR A 322 -9.27 20.63 -2.41
C THR A 322 -7.93 20.62 -3.16
N VAL A 323 -7.64 19.61 -3.99
CA VAL A 323 -6.44 19.52 -4.84
C VAL A 323 -6.64 20.13 -6.23
N LEU A 324 -7.85 20.11 -6.79
CA LEU A 324 -8.10 20.27 -8.23
C LEU A 324 -7.98 21.71 -8.74
N HIS A 325 -8.10 22.72 -7.86
CA HIS A 325 -8.15 24.13 -8.25
C HIS A 325 -6.85 24.68 -8.87
N MET A 326 -5.76 23.90 -8.90
CA MET A 326 -4.48 24.34 -9.49
C MET A 326 -4.00 23.53 -10.69
N GLU A 327 -4.49 22.30 -10.92
CA GLU A 327 -4.00 21.44 -12.02
C GLU A 327 -5.07 20.63 -12.77
N ALA A 328 -6.30 20.55 -12.27
CA ALA A 328 -7.38 19.79 -12.93
C ALA A 328 -8.59 20.66 -13.36
N GLY A 329 -8.74 21.87 -12.80
CA GLY A 329 -9.69 22.87 -13.29
C GLY A 329 -11.12 22.79 -12.72
N HIS A 330 -11.34 22.05 -11.63
CA HIS A 330 -12.62 22.01 -10.93
C HIS A 330 -12.69 23.14 -9.87
N GLU A 331 -13.90 23.65 -9.58
CA GLU A 331 -14.12 24.58 -8.46
C GLU A 331 -13.89 23.89 -7.11
N VAL A 332 -13.49 24.66 -6.08
CA VAL A 332 -13.20 24.11 -4.76
C VAL A 332 -13.82 24.96 -3.67
N VAL A 333 -14.60 24.31 -2.80
CA VAL A 333 -15.03 24.84 -1.52
C VAL A 333 -14.31 24.13 -0.38
N VAL A 334 -13.86 24.89 0.61
CA VAL A 334 -13.28 24.39 1.87
C VAL A 334 -14.17 24.84 3.02
N LEU A 335 -14.71 23.88 3.77
CA LEU A 335 -15.37 24.13 5.04
C LEU A 335 -14.30 24.35 6.11
N VAL A 336 -14.29 25.53 6.73
CA VAL A 336 -13.38 25.87 7.84
C VAL A 336 -14.22 26.00 9.11
N VAL A 337 -13.78 25.36 10.20
CA VAL A 337 -14.45 25.43 11.51
C VAL A 337 -13.45 25.96 12.52
N ASP A 338 -13.82 27.02 13.23
CA ASP A 338 -12.98 27.55 14.32
C ASP A 338 -12.77 26.48 15.40
N MET A 339 -11.53 26.05 15.61
CA MET A 339 -11.18 25.11 16.68
C MET A 339 -9.99 25.54 17.55
N ASP A 340 -9.09 26.40 17.10
CA ASP A 340 -7.95 26.85 17.91
C ASP A 340 -7.52 28.27 17.51
N LEU A 341 -7.71 29.25 18.41
CA LEU A 341 -7.45 30.67 18.11
C LEU A 341 -5.95 31.01 18.08
N ASP A 342 -5.09 30.08 18.50
CA ASP A 342 -3.62 30.16 18.39
C ASP A 342 -3.13 29.92 16.93
N ILE A 343 -3.98 29.39 16.04
CA ILE A 343 -3.62 28.96 14.68
C ILE A 343 -4.19 29.95 13.64
N ASN A 344 -3.35 30.89 13.20
CA ASN A 344 -3.76 31.96 12.29
C ASN A 344 -3.43 31.61 10.82
N ASP A 345 -4.23 30.76 10.20
CA ASP A 345 -3.95 30.09 8.91
C ASP A 345 -4.23 30.98 7.67
N GLN A 346 -3.87 32.27 7.73
CA GLN A 346 -4.18 33.27 6.70
C GLN A 346 -3.31 33.19 5.43
N GLU A 347 -2.26 32.37 5.41
CA GLU A 347 -1.35 32.28 4.27
C GLU A 347 -1.70 31.13 3.31
N SER A 348 -2.34 31.51 2.20
CA SER A 348 -2.56 30.75 0.95
C SER A 348 -3.79 29.83 0.85
N SER A 349 -4.86 30.40 0.29
CA SER A 349 -5.88 29.65 -0.44
C SER A 349 -6.25 30.37 -1.74
N LYS A 350 -6.50 29.62 -2.81
CA LYS A 350 -7.23 30.10 -4.01
C LYS A 350 -8.67 29.57 -4.06
N ALA A 351 -9.05 28.71 -3.12
CA ALA A 351 -10.36 28.07 -3.05
C ALA A 351 -11.37 28.97 -2.34
N ARG A 352 -12.67 28.74 -2.59
CA ARG A 352 -13.77 29.41 -1.90
C ARG A 352 -13.87 28.86 -0.48
N ILE A 353 -13.59 29.68 0.51
CA ILE A 353 -13.76 29.30 1.93
C ILE A 353 -15.23 29.51 2.32
N HIS A 354 -15.78 28.58 3.09
CA HIS A 354 -17.05 28.73 3.79
C HIS A 354 -16.78 28.49 5.28
N GLU A 355 -16.83 29.55 6.06
CA GLU A 355 -16.58 29.55 7.50
C GLU A 355 -17.83 29.07 8.24
N VAL A 356 -17.66 28.08 9.12
CA VAL A 356 -18.73 27.52 9.95
C VAL A 356 -18.37 27.76 11.41
N ARG A 357 -19.32 28.31 12.16
CA ARG A 357 -19.08 28.75 13.53
C ARG A 357 -18.68 27.60 14.45
N GLY A 358 -17.46 27.65 14.98
CA GLY A 358 -16.95 26.66 15.92
C GLY A 358 -17.70 26.64 17.25
N ASN A 359 -17.63 25.49 17.95
CA ASN A 359 -18.21 25.34 19.28
C ASN A 359 -17.33 26.08 20.32
N PRO A 360 -17.87 27.02 21.12
CA PRO A 360 -17.07 27.79 22.07
C PRO A 360 -16.32 26.94 23.10
N GLU A 361 -16.87 25.80 23.51
CA GLU A 361 -16.20 24.89 24.46
C GLU A 361 -15.14 24.04 23.77
N ALA A 362 -15.34 23.60 22.52
CA ALA A 362 -14.29 22.94 21.73
C ALA A 362 -13.09 23.87 21.49
N ILE A 363 -13.38 25.13 21.10
CA ILE A 363 -12.37 26.18 20.95
C ILE A 363 -11.62 26.39 22.27
N ARG A 364 -12.31 26.41 23.41
CA ARG A 364 -11.68 26.55 24.73
C ARG A 364 -10.78 25.34 25.06
N LEU A 365 -11.28 24.12 24.93
CA LEU A 365 -10.54 22.88 25.22
C LEU A 365 -9.25 22.76 24.41
N MET A 366 -9.25 23.25 23.17
CA MET A 366 -8.09 23.28 22.28
C MET A 366 -7.18 24.49 22.55
N THR A 367 -7.73 25.70 22.68
CA THR A 367 -6.95 26.94 22.85
C THR A 367 -6.30 27.01 24.24
N GLU A 368 -7.07 26.83 25.31
CA GLU A 368 -6.67 26.99 26.71
C GLU A 368 -6.17 25.69 27.37
N SER A 369 -5.93 24.63 26.58
CA SER A 369 -5.64 23.29 27.08
C SER A 369 -4.50 23.28 28.12
N PRO A 370 -4.72 22.79 29.36
CA PRO A 370 -3.64 22.63 30.34
C PRO A 370 -2.48 21.77 29.81
N VAL A 371 -2.79 20.85 28.89
CA VAL A 371 -1.84 19.98 28.21
C VAL A 371 -0.86 20.77 27.33
N LYS A 372 -1.32 21.79 26.57
CA LYS A 372 -0.43 22.68 25.78
C LYS A 372 0.65 23.30 26.66
N HIS A 373 0.26 23.80 27.83
CA HIS A 373 1.19 24.41 28.80
C HIS A 373 2.11 23.40 29.52
N GLN A 374 1.86 22.10 29.38
CA GLN A 374 2.63 21.05 30.05
C GLN A 374 3.42 20.13 29.10
N MET A 375 3.41 20.35 27.77
CA MET A 375 4.09 19.47 26.81
C MET A 375 5.57 19.15 27.12
N TRP A 376 6.29 20.09 27.74
CA TRP A 376 7.70 19.90 28.17
C TRP A 376 7.88 19.24 29.56
N ASN A 377 6.79 19.06 30.31
CA ASN A 377 6.74 18.45 31.65
C ASN A 377 6.02 17.08 31.65
N ILE A 378 5.17 16.83 30.65
CA ILE A 378 4.46 15.56 30.45
C ILE A 378 5.48 14.43 30.26
N SER A 379 5.39 13.40 31.09
CA SER A 379 6.16 12.18 30.94
C SER A 379 5.79 11.45 29.64
N ASP A 380 6.68 10.61 29.13
CA ASP A 380 6.39 9.73 27.99
C ASP A 380 5.50 8.53 28.38
N ASP A 381 4.82 8.62 29.53
CA ASP A 381 3.90 7.59 30.01
C ASP A 381 2.63 7.53 29.13
N PRO A 382 2.18 6.34 28.70
CA PRO A 382 0.97 6.21 27.88
C PRO A 382 -0.30 6.79 28.52
N THR A 383 -0.39 6.88 29.85
CA THR A 383 -1.58 7.42 30.55
C THR A 383 -1.72 8.93 30.41
N ILE A 384 -0.62 9.69 30.39
CA ILE A 384 -0.68 11.16 30.21
C ILE A 384 -0.89 11.51 28.73
N GLN A 385 -0.35 10.69 27.80
CA GLN A 385 -0.68 10.83 26.38
C GLN A 385 -2.15 10.45 26.07
N PHE A 386 -2.73 9.51 26.82
CA PHE A 386 -4.16 9.20 26.77
C PHE A 386 -5.03 10.42 27.14
N GLU A 387 -4.68 11.16 28.21
CA GLU A 387 -5.42 12.36 28.62
C GLU A 387 -5.43 13.43 27.52
N MET A 388 -4.26 13.70 26.92
CA MET A 388 -4.12 14.63 25.78
C MET A 388 -5.04 14.27 24.61
N PHE A 389 -4.98 13.03 24.11
CA PHE A 389 -5.81 12.63 22.97
C PHE A 389 -7.29 12.54 23.35
N ASN A 390 -7.63 12.20 24.60
CA ASN A 390 -9.02 12.26 25.05
C ASN A 390 -9.58 13.69 25.01
N SER A 391 -8.84 14.70 25.48
CA SER A 391 -9.28 16.11 25.39
C SER A 391 -9.45 16.59 23.94
N PHE A 392 -8.60 16.12 23.02
CA PHE A 392 -8.79 16.34 21.58
C PHE A 392 -10.09 15.71 21.08
N PHE A 393 -10.39 14.46 21.46
CA PHE A 393 -11.63 13.80 21.07
C PHE A 393 -12.89 14.40 21.72
N ASP A 394 -12.79 14.97 22.92
CA ASP A 394 -13.88 15.76 23.54
C ASP A 394 -14.20 17.01 22.71
N ALA A 395 -13.18 17.73 22.23
CA ALA A 395 -13.36 18.86 21.31
C ALA A 395 -13.96 18.41 19.97
N GLN A 396 -13.50 17.30 19.40
CA GLN A 396 -14.05 16.72 18.17
C GLN A 396 -15.52 16.31 18.34
N GLU A 397 -15.92 15.79 19.49
CA GLU A 397 -17.32 15.44 19.76
C GLU A 397 -18.22 16.68 19.84
N LEU A 398 -17.76 17.75 20.49
CA LEU A 398 -18.47 19.03 20.56
C LEU A 398 -18.60 19.69 19.17
N THR A 399 -17.54 19.65 18.35
CA THR A 399 -17.58 20.10 16.96
C THR A 399 -18.57 19.26 16.14
N ARG A 400 -18.50 17.93 16.20
CA ARG A 400 -19.46 17.01 15.57
C ARG A 400 -20.91 17.34 15.95
N ASN A 401 -21.19 17.46 17.25
CA ASN A 401 -22.54 17.77 17.76
C ASN A 401 -23.04 19.15 17.28
N THR A 402 -22.14 20.10 17.02
CA THR A 402 -22.49 21.43 16.49
C THR A 402 -22.82 21.34 15.00
N LEU A 403 -21.92 20.78 14.19
CA LEU A 403 -22.08 20.61 12.74
C LEU A 403 -23.31 19.77 12.38
N MET A 404 -23.62 18.72 13.14
CA MET A 404 -24.80 17.87 12.92
C MET A 404 -26.14 18.58 13.15
N ASN A 405 -26.16 19.70 13.87
CA ASN A 405 -27.37 20.51 14.10
C ASN A 405 -27.41 21.78 13.23
N ASP A 406 -26.38 22.02 12.40
CA ASP A 406 -26.29 23.18 11.53
C ASP A 406 -27.15 22.99 10.26
N LYS A 407 -28.23 23.77 10.21
CA LYS A 407 -29.15 23.81 9.06
C LYS A 407 -28.64 24.71 7.95
N GLU A 408 -27.90 25.77 8.26
CA GLU A 408 -27.38 26.71 7.25
C GLU A 408 -26.28 26.03 6.43
N LEU A 409 -25.37 25.31 7.09
CA LEU A 409 -24.39 24.43 6.43
C LEU A 409 -25.07 23.34 5.59
N THR A 410 -26.14 22.72 6.11
CA THR A 410 -26.87 21.66 5.39
C THR A 410 -27.57 22.19 4.14
N ASP A 411 -28.27 23.33 4.26
CA ASP A 411 -28.95 23.97 3.13
C ASP A 411 -27.93 24.51 2.11
N PHE A 412 -26.78 25.04 2.55
CA PHE A 412 -25.67 25.42 1.67
C PHE A 412 -25.17 24.23 0.83
N VAL A 413 -24.78 23.13 1.48
CA VAL A 413 -24.25 21.92 0.80
C VAL A 413 -25.26 21.32 -0.18
N LEU A 414 -26.55 21.29 0.18
CA LEU A 414 -27.61 20.77 -0.69
C LEU A 414 -27.93 21.68 -1.89
N ASN A 415 -27.74 23.00 -1.75
CA ASN A 415 -27.98 23.97 -2.83
C ASN A 415 -26.81 24.04 -3.83
N GLU A 416 -25.57 24.00 -3.35
CA GLU A 416 -24.34 23.96 -4.17
C GLU A 416 -24.27 22.69 -5.03
N LYS A 417 -24.88 21.58 -4.58
CA LYS A 417 -24.90 20.28 -5.27
C LYS A 417 -23.50 19.81 -5.63
N PHE A 418 -22.59 19.96 -4.66
CA PHE A 418 -21.23 19.47 -4.76
C PHE A 418 -21.20 18.06 -5.32
N ASP A 419 -20.42 17.87 -6.36
CA ASP A 419 -20.00 16.52 -6.69
C ASP A 419 -18.96 16.03 -5.67
N PHE A 420 -18.49 16.83 -4.66
CA PHE A 420 -17.41 16.56 -3.66
C PHE A 420 -17.10 17.83 -2.71
N ALA A 421 -16.66 18.08 -1.40
CA ALA A 421 -16.48 17.86 0.13
C ALA A 421 -15.81 16.71 1.04
N TYR A 422 -14.49 16.67 1.36
CA TYR A 422 -13.67 15.51 1.92
C TYR A 422 -13.47 15.52 3.42
N THR A 423 -12.96 14.40 3.95
CA THR A 423 -12.53 14.34 5.36
C THR A 423 -11.10 13.85 5.57
N GLU A 424 -10.48 14.43 6.59
CA GLU A 424 -9.38 13.85 7.34
C GLU A 424 -9.92 12.74 8.27
N ILE A 425 -9.14 11.70 8.59
CA ILE A 425 -9.57 10.55 9.39
C ILE A 425 -10.05 10.91 10.81
N PHE A 426 -9.49 11.94 11.45
CA PHE A 426 -9.95 12.41 12.76
C PHE A 426 -11.31 13.14 12.69
N ASN A 427 -11.75 13.55 11.50
CA ASN A 427 -13.08 14.10 11.22
C ASN A 427 -14.05 13.05 10.63
N ALA A 428 -13.78 11.75 10.79
CA ALA A 428 -14.55 10.68 10.15
C ALA A 428 -16.08 10.65 10.44
N TYR A 429 -16.57 11.35 11.46
CA TYR A 429 -18.01 11.60 11.62
C TYR A 429 -18.64 12.33 10.42
N MET A 430 -17.87 13.14 9.68
CA MET A 430 -18.30 13.80 8.44
C MET A 430 -18.79 12.80 7.38
N ILE A 431 -18.33 11.55 7.42
CA ILE A 431 -18.80 10.47 6.53
C ILE A 431 -20.31 10.25 6.66
N ALA A 432 -20.86 10.38 7.87
CA ALA A 432 -22.30 10.31 8.08
C ALA A 432 -23.04 11.54 7.54
N MET A 433 -22.42 12.71 7.62
CA MET A 433 -22.98 13.95 7.04
C MET A 433 -22.99 13.87 5.50
N PHE A 434 -21.91 13.36 4.88
CA PHE A 434 -21.89 13.04 3.46
C PHE A 434 -23.01 12.03 3.11
N LYS A 435 -23.22 10.99 3.92
CA LYS A 435 -24.33 10.05 3.71
C LYS A 435 -25.71 10.71 3.80
N ALA A 436 -25.89 11.69 4.70
CA ALA A 436 -27.13 12.46 4.82
C ALA A 436 -27.36 13.41 3.62
N TRP A 437 -26.29 13.98 3.06
CA TRP A 437 -26.32 14.94 1.94
C TRP A 437 -26.43 14.30 0.52
N LYS A 438 -26.49 12.96 0.39
CA LYS A 438 -26.92 12.14 -0.80
C LYS A 438 -26.04 12.00 -2.07
N MET A 439 -25.04 12.83 -2.33
CA MET A 439 -23.64 12.36 -2.46
C MET A 439 -23.30 10.99 -3.20
N PRO A 440 -22.62 10.95 -4.39
CA PRO A 440 -22.07 9.76 -5.19
C PRO A 440 -20.76 8.81 -4.98
N ALA A 441 -19.45 9.09 -4.74
CA ALA A 441 -18.48 8.32 -3.89
C ALA A 441 -17.22 9.07 -3.33
N PHE A 442 -16.92 9.04 -2.01
CA PHE A 442 -15.87 9.90 -1.37
C PHE A 442 -14.39 9.43 -1.45
N ALA A 443 -13.47 10.24 -0.90
CA ALA A 443 -12.09 9.89 -0.55
C ALA A 443 -11.70 10.46 0.85
N VAL A 444 -10.66 9.91 1.48
CA VAL A 444 -10.21 10.29 2.84
C VAL A 444 -8.70 10.50 2.88
N GLY A 445 -8.22 11.41 3.73
CA GLY A 445 -6.80 11.60 4.04
C GLY A 445 -6.45 11.28 5.49
N VAL A 446 -5.17 10.96 5.73
CA VAL A 446 -4.54 10.96 7.05
C VAL A 446 -3.29 11.87 7.03
N ALA A 447 -3.24 12.82 7.95
CA ALA A 447 -2.17 13.80 8.09
C ALA A 447 -0.87 13.22 8.70
N THR A 448 -0.95 12.03 9.30
CA THR A 448 0.16 11.22 9.83
C THR A 448 0.41 9.98 8.95
N CYS A 449 1.23 9.04 9.43
CA CYS A 449 1.42 7.73 8.79
C CYS A 449 0.23 6.77 9.06
N LEU A 450 0.33 5.53 8.55
CA LEU A 450 -0.70 4.50 8.80
C LEU A 450 -0.66 3.97 10.25
N ASN A 451 -1.53 4.51 11.09
CA ASN A 451 -1.88 3.96 12.40
C ASN A 451 -2.31 2.47 12.33
N ASP A 452 -2.06 1.71 13.40
CA ASP A 452 -2.31 0.27 13.45
C ASP A 452 -3.79 -0.12 13.26
N GLY A 453 -4.72 0.68 13.79
CA GLY A 453 -6.16 0.50 13.58
C GLY A 453 -6.62 0.66 12.11
N HIS A 454 -5.89 1.43 11.29
CA HIS A 454 -6.28 1.69 9.89
C HIS A 454 -6.18 0.45 9.00
N TYR A 455 -5.32 -0.51 9.34
CA TYR A 455 -5.16 -1.74 8.56
C TYR A 455 -6.47 -2.56 8.54
N SER A 456 -7.09 -2.76 9.70
CA SER A 456 -8.32 -3.56 9.82
C SER A 456 -9.50 -3.00 9.03
N ILE A 457 -9.63 -1.67 8.93
CA ILE A 457 -10.69 -1.00 8.16
C ILE A 457 -10.65 -1.37 6.67
N PHE A 458 -9.46 -1.59 6.12
CA PHE A 458 -9.26 -1.99 4.72
C PHE A 458 -8.98 -3.49 4.55
N GLY A 459 -9.33 -4.32 5.55
CA GLY A 459 -9.19 -5.77 5.49
C GLY A 459 -7.75 -6.30 5.62
N LEU A 460 -6.82 -5.49 6.15
CA LEU A 460 -5.44 -5.89 6.41
C LEU A 460 -5.22 -6.20 7.91
N PRO A 461 -4.41 -7.21 8.26
CA PRO A 461 -3.95 -7.39 9.63
C PRO A 461 -2.77 -6.47 9.93
N PHE A 462 -2.77 -5.82 11.10
CA PHE A 462 -1.55 -5.22 11.65
C PHE A 462 -0.67 -6.32 12.28
N ALA A 463 0.64 -6.30 12.02
CA ALA A 463 1.57 -7.36 12.41
C ALA A 463 2.66 -6.84 13.39
N PRO A 464 2.36 -6.72 14.70
CA PRO A 464 3.25 -6.12 15.70
C PRO A 464 4.57 -6.90 15.95
N SER A 465 4.78 -8.03 15.27
CA SER A 465 6.05 -8.77 15.27
C SER A 465 7.17 -8.08 14.49
N HIS A 466 6.83 -7.15 13.58
CA HIS A 466 7.79 -6.41 12.75
C HIS A 466 7.28 -5.02 12.30
N MET A 467 5.97 -4.74 12.36
CA MET A 467 5.43 -3.39 12.16
C MET A 467 5.44 -2.65 13.51
N PRO A 468 6.14 -1.50 13.65
CA PRO A 468 6.05 -0.69 14.85
C PRO A 468 4.64 -0.07 14.97
N ALA A 469 4.11 0.01 16.20
CA ALA A 469 2.88 0.74 16.49
C ALA A 469 3.14 2.25 16.47
N LEU A 470 2.12 3.06 16.17
CA LEU A 470 2.24 4.52 15.99
C LEU A 470 2.88 5.23 17.19
N MET A 471 2.58 4.75 18.40
CA MET A 471 3.07 5.28 19.67
C MET A 471 4.37 4.59 20.16
N SER A 472 5.13 3.96 19.26
CA SER A 472 6.39 3.28 19.58
C SER A 472 7.59 3.95 18.91
N SER A 473 8.75 3.90 19.58
CA SER A 473 10.04 4.40 19.08
C SER A 473 10.88 3.30 18.41
N PHE A 474 10.23 2.25 17.89
CA PHE A 474 10.92 1.09 17.31
C PHE A 474 10.95 1.13 15.78
N THR A 475 11.95 0.47 15.19
CA THR A 475 12.06 0.28 13.74
C THR A 475 11.42 -1.05 13.30
N ASP A 476 11.47 -1.37 12.01
CA ASP A 476 11.13 -2.69 11.48
C ASP A 476 12.10 -3.82 11.91
N LYS A 477 13.17 -3.49 12.65
CA LYS A 477 14.16 -4.42 13.21
C LYS A 477 14.14 -4.39 14.73
N MET A 478 13.21 -5.15 15.31
CA MET A 478 13.06 -5.28 16.76
C MET A 478 13.64 -6.58 17.31
N ASN A 479 14.33 -6.50 18.45
CA ASN A 479 14.72 -7.65 19.27
C ASN A 479 13.50 -8.27 19.99
N TYR A 480 13.69 -9.33 20.80
CA TYR A 480 12.56 -9.99 21.47
C TYR A 480 11.82 -9.07 22.46
N ILE A 481 12.53 -8.31 23.29
CA ILE A 481 11.94 -7.41 24.29
C ILE A 481 11.24 -6.22 23.61
N GLU A 482 11.83 -5.68 22.55
CA GLU A 482 11.21 -4.61 21.74
C GLU A 482 9.91 -5.09 21.09
N ARG A 483 9.87 -6.30 20.52
CA ARG A 483 8.63 -6.88 19.99
C ARG A 483 7.56 -7.09 21.07
N VAL A 484 7.94 -7.55 22.27
CA VAL A 484 7.00 -7.69 23.40
C VAL A 484 6.45 -6.32 23.82
N LYS A 485 7.31 -5.30 23.92
CA LYS A 485 6.86 -3.91 24.19
C LYS A 485 5.94 -3.40 23.09
N ASN A 486 6.28 -3.60 21.81
CA ASN A 486 5.49 -3.17 20.66
C ASN A 486 4.10 -3.84 20.61
N VAL A 487 4.01 -5.13 20.94
CA VAL A 487 2.72 -5.82 21.12
C VAL A 487 1.91 -5.18 22.25
N GLY A 488 2.55 -4.80 23.37
CA GLY A 488 1.92 -4.03 24.44
C GLY A 488 1.39 -2.67 23.95
N THR A 489 2.21 -1.88 23.27
CA THR A 489 1.84 -0.59 22.69
C THR A 489 0.68 -0.71 21.69
N PHE A 490 0.69 -1.73 20.83
CA PHE A 490 -0.39 -2.02 19.88
C PHE A 490 -1.70 -2.37 20.61
N LEU A 491 -1.66 -3.24 21.62
CA LEU A 491 -2.85 -3.62 22.39
C LEU A 491 -3.40 -2.44 23.20
N PHE A 492 -2.53 -1.59 23.75
CA PHE A 492 -2.91 -0.33 24.39
C PHE A 492 -3.57 0.64 23.40
N SER A 493 -2.94 0.90 22.26
CA SER A 493 -3.47 1.78 21.19
C SER A 493 -4.84 1.30 20.71
N LYS A 494 -4.99 -0.01 20.48
CA LYS A 494 -6.27 -0.61 20.09
C LYS A 494 -7.35 -0.47 21.17
N GLY A 495 -7.00 -0.64 22.45
CA GLY A 495 -7.91 -0.41 23.57
C GLY A 495 -8.32 1.07 23.69
N PHE A 496 -7.37 1.97 23.46
CA PHE A 496 -7.57 3.42 23.47
C PHE A 496 -8.53 3.88 22.37
N PHE A 497 -8.27 3.54 21.11
CA PHE A 497 -9.16 3.89 19.99
C PHE A 497 -10.53 3.20 20.09
N TRP A 498 -10.65 2.07 20.79
CA TRP A 498 -11.95 1.47 21.12
C TRP A 498 -12.71 2.27 22.19
N TYR A 499 -12.04 2.73 23.25
CA TYR A 499 -12.64 3.58 24.29
C TYR A 499 -13.11 4.94 23.72
N CYS A 500 -12.27 5.60 22.93
CA CYS A 500 -12.58 6.89 22.31
C CYS A 500 -13.49 6.78 21.07
N ARG A 501 -13.93 5.57 20.68
CA ARG A 501 -14.65 5.32 19.43
C ARG A 501 -15.90 6.16 19.27
N GLU A 502 -16.71 6.33 20.32
CA GLU A 502 -17.94 7.11 20.22
C GLU A 502 -17.68 8.62 20.16
N LYS A 503 -16.64 9.13 20.82
CA LYS A 503 -16.24 10.54 20.70
C LYS A 503 -15.76 10.86 19.27
N LEU A 504 -14.90 9.99 18.73
CA LEU A 504 -14.27 10.13 17.42
C LEU A 504 -15.27 9.97 16.24
N PHE A 505 -16.23 9.04 16.35
CA PHE A 505 -17.13 8.71 15.25
C PHE A 505 -18.60 9.09 15.48
N GLY A 506 -19.08 9.18 16.73
CA GLY A 506 -20.47 9.52 17.06
C GLY A 506 -21.51 8.50 16.58
N VAL A 507 -21.18 7.21 16.54
CA VAL A 507 -21.99 6.17 15.89
C VAL A 507 -23.35 6.00 16.56
N GLU A 508 -23.44 6.03 17.87
CA GLU A 508 -24.71 5.93 18.60
C GLU A 508 -25.53 7.22 18.43
N GLY A 509 -24.91 8.39 18.60
CA GLY A 509 -25.58 9.69 18.43
C GLY A 509 -26.12 9.92 17.00
N ILE A 510 -25.34 9.55 15.98
CA ILE A 510 -25.74 9.63 14.56
C ILE A 510 -26.89 8.67 14.26
N ASN A 511 -26.83 7.42 14.74
CA ASN A 511 -27.91 6.45 14.52
C ASN A 511 -29.19 6.77 15.32
N ALA A 512 -29.10 7.51 16.42
CA ALA A 512 -30.27 8.04 17.13
C ALA A 512 -31.01 9.13 16.32
N ILE A 513 -30.28 9.94 15.54
CA ILE A 513 -30.84 11.05 14.75
C ILE A 513 -31.30 10.59 13.36
N TYR A 514 -30.47 9.83 12.64
CA TYR A 514 -30.72 9.41 11.24
C TYR A 514 -31.34 8.01 11.11
N GLY A 515 -31.55 7.31 12.22
CA GLY A 515 -32.12 5.96 12.27
C GLY A 515 -31.07 4.86 12.43
N LYS A 516 -31.52 3.71 12.92
CA LYS A 516 -30.65 2.58 13.26
C LYS A 516 -29.85 2.07 12.05
N ASP A 517 -28.59 1.72 12.28
CA ASP A 517 -27.65 1.15 11.31
C ASP A 517 -27.27 2.07 10.12
N PHE A 518 -27.75 3.33 10.15
CA PHE A 518 -27.44 4.40 9.18
C PHE A 518 -25.95 4.62 9.03
N PHE A 519 -25.19 4.75 10.13
CA PHE A 519 -23.74 4.90 10.12
C PHE A 519 -23.04 3.77 10.88
N ASN A 520 -21.96 3.25 10.31
CA ASN A 520 -20.99 2.40 10.98
C ASN A 520 -19.59 2.82 10.49
N ALA A 521 -18.77 3.29 11.42
CA ALA A 521 -17.47 3.90 11.13
C ALA A 521 -16.59 3.04 10.23
N GLU A 522 -16.38 1.76 10.57
CA GLU A 522 -15.45 0.88 9.87
C GLU A 522 -15.96 0.50 8.46
N ARG A 523 -17.25 0.14 8.35
CA ARG A 523 -17.94 -0.16 7.08
C ARG A 523 -17.88 1.04 6.15
N ASP A 524 -18.41 2.17 6.59
CA ASP A 524 -18.63 3.32 5.73
C ASP A 524 -17.28 3.99 5.39
N LEU A 525 -16.29 4.03 6.28
CA LEU A 525 -14.93 4.50 5.94
C LEU A 525 -14.24 3.62 4.87
N SER A 526 -14.43 2.30 4.92
CA SER A 526 -13.79 1.37 3.97
C SER A 526 -14.26 1.53 2.52
N ASP A 527 -15.43 2.14 2.31
CA ASP A 527 -16.02 2.37 0.99
C ASP A 527 -15.42 3.59 0.26
N ALA A 528 -14.52 4.35 0.92
CA ALA A 528 -13.71 5.40 0.30
C ALA A 528 -13.07 4.92 -1.02
N SER A 529 -13.03 5.79 -2.02
CA SER A 529 -12.47 5.52 -3.35
C SER A 529 -10.94 5.41 -3.27
N PHE A 530 -10.30 6.32 -2.53
CA PHE A 530 -8.89 6.29 -2.15
C PHE A 530 -8.70 6.78 -0.71
N PHE A 531 -7.63 6.31 -0.07
CA PHE A 531 -7.16 6.69 1.25
C PHE A 531 -5.73 7.24 1.12
N PHE A 532 -5.58 8.55 1.30
CA PHE A 532 -4.34 9.28 1.08
C PHE A 532 -3.52 9.41 2.36
N ILE A 533 -2.23 9.05 2.31
CA ILE A 533 -1.38 8.92 3.49
C ILE A 533 -0.22 9.92 3.40
N ASN A 534 0.02 10.70 4.47
CA ASN A 534 1.20 11.57 4.59
C ASN A 534 2.48 10.78 4.95
N SER A 535 2.78 9.75 4.16
CA SER A 535 4.00 8.94 4.26
C SER A 535 4.78 8.97 2.96
N HIS A 536 6.11 8.81 3.04
CA HIS A 536 6.98 8.75 1.87
C HIS A 536 7.69 7.38 1.78
N PRO A 537 7.55 6.61 0.70
CA PRO A 537 7.95 5.20 0.64
C PRO A 537 9.47 4.94 0.65
N PHE A 538 10.30 5.99 0.65
CA PHE A 538 11.75 5.90 0.83
C PHE A 538 12.23 6.23 2.26
N LEU A 539 11.30 6.59 3.15
CA LEU A 539 11.57 6.98 4.54
C LEU A 539 10.74 6.16 5.53
N GLU A 540 9.45 5.96 5.21
CA GLU A 540 8.51 5.14 5.98
C GLU A 540 8.91 3.65 6.02
N VAL A 541 8.44 2.94 7.06
CA VAL A 541 8.53 1.48 7.14
C VAL A 541 7.73 0.83 6.00
N PRO A 542 8.31 -0.09 5.20
CA PRO A 542 7.59 -0.78 4.13
C PRO A 542 6.50 -1.73 4.66
N THR A 543 5.27 -1.24 4.78
CA THR A 543 4.10 -2.03 5.18
C THR A 543 3.23 -2.47 4.00
N PRO A 544 2.44 -3.57 4.14
CA PRO A 544 1.46 -3.96 3.12
C PRO A 544 0.36 -2.91 2.98
N LYS A 545 0.03 -2.53 1.74
CA LYS A 545 -1.01 -1.54 1.42
C LYS A 545 -2.01 -2.09 0.42
N THR A 546 -3.28 -1.67 0.50
CA THR A 546 -4.30 -2.00 -0.51
C THR A 546 -4.16 -1.10 -1.74
N PRO A 547 -4.75 -1.44 -2.90
CA PRO A 547 -4.75 -0.54 -4.06
C PRO A 547 -5.45 0.81 -3.85
N LYS A 548 -6.19 0.98 -2.74
CA LYS A 548 -6.80 2.26 -2.34
C LYS A 548 -5.85 3.16 -1.53
N MET A 549 -4.77 2.63 -0.95
CA MET A 549 -3.87 3.34 -0.03
C MET A 549 -2.73 4.03 -0.79
N ILE A 550 -2.81 5.36 -0.97
CA ILE A 550 -1.88 6.13 -1.81
C ILE A 550 -0.95 7.00 -0.95
N GLU A 551 0.36 6.73 -1.01
CA GLU A 551 1.39 7.45 -0.23
C GLU A 551 1.79 8.77 -0.90
N ILE A 552 1.26 9.88 -0.39
CA ILE A 552 1.40 11.25 -0.93
C ILE A 552 2.28 12.15 -0.06
N GLY A 553 3.05 11.60 0.88
CA GLY A 553 3.92 12.38 1.76
C GLY A 553 4.83 13.35 0.99
N GLY A 554 5.00 14.54 1.55
CA GLY A 554 5.81 15.62 0.96
C GLY A 554 5.11 16.55 -0.04
N ILE A 555 3.80 16.42 -0.28
CA ILE A 555 3.06 17.41 -1.10
C ILE A 555 3.16 18.85 -0.57
N GLY A 556 3.27 19.02 0.75
CA GLY A 556 3.40 20.33 1.41
C GLY A 556 4.82 20.91 1.44
N VAL A 557 5.84 20.17 0.98
CA VAL A 557 7.21 20.69 0.93
C VAL A 557 7.33 21.67 -0.23
N ALA A 558 7.33 22.96 0.10
CA ALA A 558 7.49 24.03 -0.87
C ALA A 558 8.81 23.91 -1.65
N LYS A 559 8.85 24.42 -2.89
CA LYS A 559 10.12 24.62 -3.59
C LYS A 559 10.94 25.65 -2.80
N PRO A 560 12.17 25.35 -2.39
CA PRO A 560 12.96 26.28 -1.59
C PRO A 560 13.26 27.56 -2.37
N GLN A 561 13.18 28.69 -1.67
CA GLN A 561 13.43 30.02 -2.22
C GLN A 561 14.87 30.49 -1.93
N GLU A 562 15.27 31.61 -2.53
CA GLU A 562 16.55 32.25 -2.19
C GLU A 562 16.46 32.90 -0.80
N LEU A 563 17.42 32.57 0.08
CA LEU A 563 17.52 33.14 1.42
C LEU A 563 17.91 34.61 1.36
N SER A 564 17.27 35.43 2.21
CA SER A 564 17.64 36.84 2.36
C SER A 564 19.09 37.00 2.83
N LYS A 565 19.70 38.15 2.54
CA LYS A 565 21.08 38.45 2.94
C LYS A 565 21.33 38.22 4.44
N GLU A 566 20.37 38.55 5.31
CA GLU A 566 20.47 38.32 6.75
C GLU A 566 20.70 36.84 7.09
N TRP A 567 19.92 35.94 6.50
CA TRP A 567 20.09 34.50 6.69
C TRP A 567 21.40 33.99 6.11
N LEU A 568 21.83 34.50 4.95
CA LEU A 568 23.13 34.18 4.36
C LEU A 568 24.30 34.65 5.24
N ASP A 569 24.22 35.87 5.79
CA ASP A 569 25.23 36.41 6.71
C ASP A 569 25.28 35.58 8.02
N ILE A 570 24.13 35.19 8.58
CA ILE A 570 24.03 34.27 9.73
C ILE A 570 24.68 32.90 9.43
N LEU A 571 24.32 32.29 8.30
CA LEU A 571 24.79 30.96 7.89
C LEU A 571 26.31 30.90 7.66
N ASN A 572 26.96 32.02 7.38
CA ASN A 572 28.40 32.13 7.14
C ASN A 572 29.22 32.58 8.37
N ARG A 573 28.60 32.90 9.53
CA ARG A 573 29.33 33.39 10.73
C ARG A 573 30.36 32.40 11.30
N LYS A 574 30.15 31.09 11.12
CA LYS A 574 30.92 30.00 11.74
C LYS A 574 31.04 28.81 10.78
N LYS A 575 31.90 27.83 11.13
CA LYS A 575 32.17 26.64 10.31
C LYS A 575 30.94 25.74 10.15
N ASN A 576 30.15 25.60 11.21
CA ASN A 576 28.91 24.83 11.22
C ASN A 576 27.76 25.73 11.65
N THR A 577 26.58 25.56 11.06
CA THR A 577 25.34 26.19 11.51
C THR A 577 24.28 25.14 11.78
N ILE A 578 23.63 25.20 12.94
CA ILE A 578 22.60 24.26 13.41
C ILE A 578 21.29 25.00 13.59
N LEU A 579 20.19 24.44 13.07
CA LEU A 579 18.83 24.91 13.34
C LEU A 579 18.22 24.11 14.50
N ILE A 580 17.50 24.77 15.39
CA ILE A 580 16.70 24.19 16.47
C ILE A 580 15.25 24.67 16.29
N SER A 581 14.31 23.74 16.09
CA SER A 581 12.87 24.06 15.94
C SER A 581 12.00 22.90 16.41
N PHE A 582 11.18 23.13 17.43
CA PHE A 582 10.25 22.14 18.00
C PHE A 582 8.80 22.28 17.47
N GLY A 583 8.65 22.94 16.31
CA GLY A 583 7.37 23.10 15.63
C GLY A 583 6.56 24.33 16.08
N SER A 584 5.26 24.32 15.82
CA SER A 584 4.29 25.35 16.24
C SER A 584 3.63 25.03 17.58
N ILE A 585 3.35 23.74 17.83
CA ILE A 585 2.56 23.26 18.96
C ILE A 585 3.41 23.19 20.25
N ALA A 586 4.57 22.51 20.22
CA ALA A 586 5.50 22.45 21.35
C ALA A 586 6.37 23.72 21.43
N LYS A 587 5.74 24.85 21.80
CA LYS A 587 6.36 26.18 21.89
C LYS A 587 7.63 26.15 22.76
N SER A 588 8.78 26.52 22.20
CA SER A 588 10.08 26.56 22.90
C SER A 588 10.08 27.49 24.13
N SER A 589 9.28 28.55 24.08
CA SER A 589 9.07 29.50 25.18
C SER A 589 8.46 28.85 26.43
N MET A 590 7.76 27.71 26.30
CA MET A 590 7.15 26.98 27.41
C MET A 590 8.07 25.92 28.05
N MET A 591 9.33 25.80 27.59
CA MET A 591 10.32 24.90 28.23
C MET A 591 10.61 25.30 29.70
N PRO A 592 10.84 24.32 30.60
CA PRO A 592 11.33 24.59 31.95
C PRO A 592 12.62 25.41 31.95
N ALA A 593 12.78 26.30 32.94
CA ALA A 593 13.95 27.17 33.04
C ALA A 593 15.28 26.38 33.15
N SER A 594 15.26 25.21 33.80
CA SER A 594 16.39 24.27 33.87
C SER A 594 16.73 23.65 32.51
N MET A 595 15.72 23.34 31.69
CA MET A 595 15.89 22.85 30.32
C MET A 595 16.47 23.94 29.40
N LYS A 596 15.91 25.16 29.43
CA LYS A 596 16.45 26.33 28.73
C LYS A 596 17.90 26.60 29.12
N LYS A 597 18.20 26.61 30.42
CA LYS A 597 19.57 26.78 30.94
C LYS A 597 20.53 25.71 30.42
N SER A 598 20.11 24.44 30.42
CA SER A 598 20.92 23.33 29.94
C SER A 598 21.25 23.44 28.44
N ILE A 599 20.25 23.81 27.61
CA ILE A 599 20.44 24.13 26.19
C ILE A 599 21.45 25.28 26.01
N VAL A 600 21.31 26.36 26.77
CA VAL A 600 22.20 27.54 26.75
C VAL A 600 23.63 27.19 27.17
N ASP A 601 23.81 26.41 28.25
CA ASP A 601 25.13 25.99 28.72
C ASP A 601 25.82 25.06 27.69
N ALA A 602 25.06 24.21 27.00
CA ALA A 602 25.58 23.40 25.89
C ALA A 602 26.02 24.25 24.69
N ILE A 603 25.16 25.18 24.23
CA ILE A 603 25.43 26.10 23.11
C ILE A 603 26.65 26.99 23.39
N LYS A 604 26.74 27.56 24.60
CA LYS A 604 27.89 28.36 25.05
C LYS A 604 29.20 27.58 25.04
N SER A 605 29.13 26.26 25.18
CA SER A 605 30.29 25.36 25.14
C SER A 605 30.73 24.94 23.72
N LEU A 606 30.07 25.45 22.67
CA LEU A 606 30.34 25.18 21.24
C LEU A 606 30.50 26.50 20.43
N PRO A 607 31.45 27.39 20.80
CA PRO A 607 31.62 28.72 20.20
C PRO A 607 32.01 28.71 18.70
N GLU A 608 32.40 27.56 18.16
CA GLU A 608 32.70 27.29 16.76
C GLU A 608 31.47 26.93 15.89
N VAL A 609 30.28 26.88 16.50
CA VAL A 609 29.00 26.51 15.86
C VAL A 609 27.99 27.65 16.04
N THR A 610 27.38 28.13 14.95
CA THR A 610 26.21 29.04 15.01
C THR A 610 24.96 28.22 15.27
N PHE A 611 24.14 28.65 16.23
CA PHE A 611 22.81 28.10 16.49
C PHE A 611 21.74 29.10 16.08
N ILE A 612 20.78 28.66 15.28
CA ILE A 612 19.53 29.36 15.02
C ILE A 612 18.46 28.61 15.83
N PHE A 613 17.82 29.28 16.79
CA PHE A 613 16.80 28.66 17.65
C PHE A 613 15.46 29.38 17.44
N LYS A 614 14.49 28.64 16.90
CA LYS A 614 13.09 29.08 16.80
C LYS A 614 12.49 29.12 18.20
N TYR A 615 12.20 30.33 18.66
CA TYR A 615 11.79 30.64 20.02
C TYR A 615 10.78 31.80 19.97
N GLU A 616 9.63 31.64 20.60
CA GLU A 616 8.44 32.47 20.35
C GLU A 616 8.51 33.87 20.98
N THR A 617 9.32 34.01 22.04
CA THR A 617 9.37 35.20 22.91
C THR A 617 10.81 35.70 23.16
N PRO A 618 11.66 35.91 22.13
CA PRO A 618 13.07 36.30 22.30
C PRO A 618 13.29 37.60 23.10
N GLU A 619 12.25 38.42 23.25
CA GLU A 619 12.21 39.59 24.12
C GLU A 619 12.08 39.28 25.64
N ASP A 620 11.77 38.04 26.03
CA ASP A 620 11.49 37.66 27.44
C ASP A 620 12.71 37.66 28.37
N GLY A 621 13.92 37.73 27.82
CA GLY A 621 15.18 37.74 28.57
C GLY A 621 15.53 36.42 29.28
N LEU A 622 14.74 35.35 29.13
CA LEU A 622 14.95 34.05 29.77
C LEU A 622 16.11 33.27 29.14
N ILE A 623 16.51 33.63 27.91
CA ILE A 623 17.70 33.14 27.24
C ILE A 623 18.70 34.30 27.09
N PRO A 624 19.94 34.20 27.63
CA PRO A 624 20.93 35.25 27.48
C PRO A 624 21.44 35.34 26.03
N LYS A 625 21.80 36.55 25.61
CA LYS A 625 22.48 36.78 24.32
C LYS A 625 23.86 36.10 24.33
N LEU A 626 24.16 35.33 23.28
CA LEU A 626 25.47 34.71 23.02
C LEU A 626 25.87 35.00 21.58
N ASP A 627 27.16 35.22 21.32
CA ASP A 627 27.68 35.54 19.97
C ASP A 627 27.39 34.45 18.92
N ASN A 628 27.17 33.22 19.39
CA ASN A 628 26.90 32.04 18.58
C ASN A 628 25.43 31.58 18.61
N LEU A 629 24.50 32.38 19.18
CA LEU A 629 23.06 32.06 19.24
C LEU A 629 22.22 33.18 18.62
N ILE A 630 21.42 32.81 17.61
CA ILE A 630 20.35 33.62 17.06
C ILE A 630 19.01 33.07 17.56
N LEU A 631 18.26 33.88 18.30
CA LEU A 631 16.85 33.59 18.58
C LEU A 631 15.99 34.25 17.50
N SER A 632 14.97 33.55 17.01
CA SER A 632 13.96 34.14 16.14
C SER A 632 12.58 33.56 16.38
N LYS A 633 11.53 34.38 16.27
CA LYS A 633 10.13 33.94 16.31
C LYS A 633 9.77 33.05 15.12
N TRP A 634 10.33 33.38 13.95
CA TRP A 634 10.10 32.68 12.69
C TRP A 634 11.39 32.45 11.91
N VAL A 635 11.44 31.36 11.14
CA VAL A 635 12.60 30.94 10.35
C VAL A 635 12.10 30.36 9.02
N PRO A 636 12.76 30.65 7.88
CA PRO A 636 12.43 30.00 6.61
C PRO A 636 12.96 28.55 6.61
N GLN A 637 12.28 27.67 7.35
CA GLN A 637 12.79 26.35 7.75
C GLN A 637 13.18 25.48 6.54
N ASN A 638 12.30 25.36 5.54
CA ASN A 638 12.55 24.60 4.32
C ASN A 638 13.76 25.14 3.53
N ASP A 639 13.93 26.46 3.44
CA ASP A 639 15.02 27.09 2.68
C ASP A 639 16.36 26.89 3.39
N LEU A 640 16.39 27.09 4.72
CA LEU A 640 17.54 26.76 5.57
C LEU A 640 17.91 25.28 5.47
N LEU A 641 16.92 24.36 5.48
CA LEU A 641 17.14 22.92 5.34
C LEU A 641 17.65 22.53 3.94
N ASN A 642 17.39 23.31 2.90
CA ASN A 642 17.96 23.08 1.57
C ASN A 642 19.32 23.78 1.34
N HIS A 643 19.67 24.81 2.11
CA HIS A 643 20.91 25.58 1.92
C HIS A 643 22.16 24.84 2.40
N GLU A 644 23.26 24.84 1.62
CA GLU A 644 24.44 24.02 1.86
C GLU A 644 25.08 24.18 3.27
N LYS A 645 25.20 25.43 3.76
CA LYS A 645 25.84 25.76 5.05
C LYS A 645 25.12 25.20 6.28
N LEU A 646 23.82 24.93 6.20
CA LEU A 646 23.12 24.32 7.34
C LEU A 646 23.64 22.88 7.52
N SER A 647 24.20 22.62 8.69
CA SER A 647 25.04 21.46 8.98
C SER A 647 24.30 20.33 9.70
N MET A 648 23.21 20.67 10.41
CA MET A 648 22.40 19.78 11.24
C MET A 648 21.08 20.46 11.63
N PHE A 649 20.04 19.65 11.92
CA PHE A 649 18.76 20.09 12.47
C PHE A 649 18.48 19.42 13.82
N ILE A 650 17.94 20.15 14.79
CA ILE A 650 17.44 19.64 16.07
C ILE A 650 15.94 19.91 16.12
N THR A 651 15.13 18.87 16.29
CA THR A 651 13.67 19.01 16.20
C THR A 651 12.90 17.97 16.99
N HIS A 652 11.64 18.28 17.31
CA HIS A 652 10.67 17.38 17.91
C HIS A 652 10.34 16.14 17.05
N GLY A 653 10.52 16.21 15.73
CA GLY A 653 10.25 15.07 14.84
C GLY A 653 8.83 14.98 14.26
N GLY A 654 8.04 16.06 14.24
CA GLY A 654 6.77 16.09 13.49
C GLY A 654 6.97 15.83 11.99
N MET A 655 6.06 15.06 11.38
CA MET A 655 6.22 14.48 10.02
C MET A 655 6.64 15.48 8.94
N ASN A 656 6.08 16.70 8.94
CA ASN A 656 6.43 17.73 7.95
C ASN A 656 7.91 18.15 8.08
N SER A 657 8.38 18.41 9.30
CA SER A 657 9.79 18.76 9.58
C SER A 657 10.75 17.61 9.26
N ILE A 658 10.31 16.36 9.43
CA ILE A 658 11.06 15.15 9.04
C ILE A 658 11.12 14.98 7.51
N THR A 659 10.06 15.34 6.80
CA THR A 659 10.01 15.29 5.33
C THR A 659 10.85 16.41 4.70
N GLU A 660 10.80 17.63 5.25
CA GLU A 660 11.71 18.74 4.89
C GLU A 660 13.18 18.39 5.16
N LEU A 661 13.49 17.81 6.32
CA LEU A 661 14.82 17.32 6.70
C LEU A 661 15.38 16.33 5.65
N ALA A 662 14.58 15.32 5.30
CA ALA A 662 14.97 14.30 4.34
C ALA A 662 15.08 14.87 2.91
N ALA A 663 14.18 15.77 2.52
CA ALA A 663 14.24 16.47 1.23
C ALA A 663 15.45 17.42 1.14
N GLY A 664 15.80 18.13 2.21
CA GLY A 664 17.00 18.96 2.32
C GLY A 664 18.31 18.19 2.44
N GLY A 665 18.24 16.89 2.77
CA GLY A 665 19.38 15.99 2.90
C GLY A 665 20.27 16.30 4.10
N LYS A 666 19.68 16.87 5.15
CA LYS A 666 20.39 17.19 6.38
C LYS A 666 20.37 16.00 7.34
N ARG A 667 21.23 16.08 8.35
CA ARG A 667 21.32 15.14 9.46
C ARG A 667 20.71 15.75 10.71
N ALA A 668 20.19 14.93 11.61
CA ALA A 668 19.40 15.43 12.74
C ALA A 668 19.65 14.78 14.10
N LEU A 669 19.26 15.52 15.13
CA LEU A 669 19.00 15.03 16.49
C LEU A 669 17.50 15.20 16.75
N ILE A 670 16.78 14.10 16.91
CA ILE A 670 15.34 14.11 17.14
C ILE A 670 15.07 13.98 18.63
N ILE A 671 14.18 14.82 19.16
CA ILE A 671 13.85 14.87 20.58
C ILE A 671 12.31 14.86 20.71
N PRO A 672 11.66 13.68 20.63
CA PRO A 672 10.21 13.56 20.65
C PRO A 672 9.60 14.17 21.91
N VAL A 673 8.44 14.80 21.75
CA VAL A 673 7.68 15.43 22.84
C VAL A 673 6.38 14.67 23.11
N PHE A 674 5.64 14.29 22.06
CA PHE A 674 4.38 13.54 22.13
C PHE A 674 3.99 12.86 20.80
N GLY A 675 3.07 11.89 20.82
CA GLY A 675 2.35 11.42 19.63
C GLY A 675 3.21 10.67 18.59
N ASP A 676 2.94 10.93 17.30
CA ASP A 676 3.58 10.30 16.14
C ASP A 676 5.10 10.57 16.05
N GLN A 677 5.58 11.58 16.77
CA GLN A 677 6.99 11.98 16.84
C GLN A 677 7.93 10.82 17.24
N LEU A 678 7.45 9.86 18.05
CA LEU A 678 8.21 8.67 18.42
C LEU A 678 8.48 7.73 17.22
N HIS A 679 7.46 7.45 16.42
CA HIS A 679 7.58 6.69 15.16
C HIS A 679 8.45 7.43 14.16
N ASN A 680 8.19 8.72 13.96
CA ASN A 680 8.95 9.56 13.02
C ASN A 680 10.44 9.66 13.39
N ALA A 681 10.77 9.66 14.68
CA ALA A 681 12.15 9.62 15.16
C ALA A 681 12.82 8.28 14.86
N ALA A 682 12.10 7.16 15.00
CA ALA A 682 12.58 5.85 14.56
C ALA A 682 12.82 5.78 13.04
N LEU A 683 12.04 6.51 12.22
CA LEU A 683 12.31 6.63 10.77
C LEU A 683 13.65 7.34 10.48
N VAL A 684 14.05 8.32 11.28
CA VAL A 684 15.33 9.04 11.14
C VAL A 684 16.54 8.14 11.45
N GLU A 685 16.45 7.32 12.50
CA GLU A 685 17.48 6.31 12.81
C GLU A 685 17.48 5.18 11.78
N ARG A 686 16.31 4.70 11.37
CA ARG A 686 16.16 3.68 10.31
C ARG A 686 16.75 4.14 8.97
N ALA A 687 16.58 5.41 8.63
CA ALA A 687 17.17 6.03 7.45
C ALA A 687 18.68 6.32 7.59
N ASN A 688 19.26 6.13 8.79
CA ASN A 688 20.64 6.44 9.14
C ASN A 688 21.03 7.90 8.82
N ILE A 689 20.15 8.86 9.15
CA ILE A 689 20.40 10.30 8.97
C ILE A 689 20.46 11.07 10.31
N GLY A 690 20.36 10.39 11.44
CA GLY A 690 20.36 11.04 12.75
C GLY A 690 20.29 10.05 13.91
N ILE A 691 20.05 10.59 15.10
CA ILE A 691 19.79 9.82 16.33
C ILE A 691 18.59 10.40 17.08
N VAL A 692 17.93 9.56 17.87
CA VAL A 692 16.94 10.00 18.87
C VAL A 692 17.64 10.31 20.20
N MET A 693 17.11 11.27 20.94
CA MET A 693 17.47 11.55 22.34
C MET A 693 16.20 11.77 23.15
N ASP A 694 16.19 11.23 24.37
CA ASP A 694 15.10 11.40 25.33
C ASP A 694 14.96 12.89 25.72
N LYS A 695 13.73 13.41 25.81
CA LYS A 695 13.47 14.81 26.18
C LYS A 695 13.94 15.14 27.60
N ASN A 696 14.02 14.15 28.49
CA ASN A 696 14.57 14.29 29.83
C ASN A 696 16.11 14.41 29.85
N ASP A 697 16.80 14.11 28.74
CA ASP A 697 18.23 14.44 28.58
C ASP A 697 18.47 15.90 28.19
N LEU A 698 17.45 16.67 27.77
CA LEU A 698 17.59 18.12 27.60
C LEU A 698 17.88 18.85 28.93
N PHE A 699 17.58 18.26 30.09
CA PHE A 699 18.02 18.78 31.39
C PHE A 699 19.54 18.60 31.66
N LYS A 700 20.26 17.86 30.80
CA LYS A 700 21.65 17.42 31.01
C LYS A 700 22.54 17.95 29.88
N SER A 701 23.06 19.18 30.05
CA SER A 701 23.78 19.93 29.01
C SER A 701 24.96 19.18 28.37
N HIS A 702 25.64 18.33 29.13
CA HIS A 702 26.72 17.47 28.64
C HIS A 702 26.23 16.38 27.67
N ILE A 703 25.07 15.77 27.91
CA ILE A 703 24.48 14.76 27.01
C ILE A 703 23.98 15.43 25.74
N PHE A 704 23.29 16.58 25.85
CA PHE A 704 22.85 17.35 24.70
C PHE A 704 24.04 17.78 23.81
N LYS A 705 25.13 18.30 24.41
CA LYS A 705 26.40 18.58 23.71
C LYS A 705 26.98 17.32 23.05
N GLN A 706 27.04 16.20 23.76
CA GLN A 706 27.60 14.94 23.26
C GLN A 706 26.81 14.42 22.05
N ASN A 707 25.48 14.48 22.09
CA ASN A 707 24.62 14.06 20.99
C ASN A 707 24.70 15.02 19.79
N ILE A 708 24.80 16.33 20.01
CA ILE A 708 25.14 17.29 18.94
C ILE A 708 26.45 16.90 18.26
N LEU A 709 27.53 16.70 19.02
CA LEU A 709 28.84 16.35 18.47
C LEU A 709 28.85 14.96 17.79
N LYS A 710 28.10 13.99 18.31
CA LYS A 710 27.93 12.65 17.71
C LYS A 710 27.30 12.73 16.32
N VAL A 711 26.24 13.52 16.14
CA VAL A 711 25.61 13.74 14.82
C VAL A 711 26.50 14.62 13.93
N LEU A 712 27.05 15.72 14.47
CA LEU A 712 27.82 16.71 13.71
C LEU A 712 29.17 16.17 13.19
N ASN A 713 29.73 15.13 13.83
CA ASN A 713 30.97 14.49 13.38
C ASN A 713 30.74 13.18 12.61
N ASN A 714 29.54 12.61 12.58
CA ASN A 714 29.26 11.44 11.73
C ASN A 714 29.15 11.84 10.24
N ALA A 715 30.04 11.27 9.42
CA ALA A 715 30.05 11.44 7.97
C ALA A 715 28.95 10.60 7.27
N GLU A 716 28.65 9.40 7.78
CA GLU A 716 27.67 8.48 7.18
C GLU A 716 26.26 9.09 7.19
N PHE A 717 25.89 9.81 8.27
CA PHE A 717 24.63 10.56 8.32
C PHE A 717 24.53 11.65 7.24
N LYS A 718 25.66 12.29 6.88
CA LYS A 718 25.72 13.33 5.84
C LYS A 718 25.61 12.71 4.45
N GLU A 719 26.32 11.62 4.19
CA GLU A 719 26.30 10.91 2.91
C GLU A 719 24.94 10.25 2.65
N THR A 720 24.38 9.61 3.68
CA THR A 720 23.05 8.98 3.61
C THR A 720 21.94 10.02 3.51
N GLY A 721 22.03 11.14 4.22
CA GLY A 721 21.12 12.28 4.06
C GLY A 721 21.12 12.84 2.63
N ALA A 722 22.30 13.09 2.05
CA ALA A 722 22.42 13.54 0.67
C ALA A 722 21.87 12.52 -0.35
N LYS A 723 22.10 11.22 -0.12
CA LYS A 723 21.55 10.13 -0.94
C LYS A 723 20.02 10.05 -0.85
N LEU A 724 19.46 10.14 0.35
CA LEU A 724 18.01 10.12 0.59
C LEU A 724 17.33 11.35 -0.05
N SER A 725 17.92 12.54 0.10
CA SER A 725 17.45 13.75 -0.58
C SER A 725 17.40 13.57 -2.09
N LYS A 726 18.45 12.99 -2.69
CA LYS A 726 18.46 12.67 -4.13
C LYS A 726 17.37 11.64 -4.49
N MET A 727 17.10 10.65 -3.65
CA MET A 727 16.00 9.68 -3.89
C MET A 727 14.63 10.35 -3.81
N ILE A 728 14.34 11.16 -2.78
CA ILE A 728 13.07 11.87 -2.61
C ILE A 728 12.82 12.85 -3.76
N LYS A 729 13.82 13.68 -4.10
CA LYS A 729 13.75 14.65 -5.19
C LYS A 729 13.65 14.01 -6.59
N ASN A 730 13.94 12.70 -6.72
CA ASN A 730 13.80 11.94 -7.96
C ASN A 730 12.81 10.75 -7.79
N ARG A 731 11.76 10.88 -6.96
CA ARG A 731 10.68 9.89 -6.87
C ARG A 731 10.04 9.67 -8.27
N PRO A 732 9.97 8.44 -8.81
CA PRO A 732 9.58 8.19 -10.21
C PRO A 732 8.20 8.70 -10.64
N ILE A 733 7.26 8.80 -9.70
CA ILE A 733 5.98 9.51 -9.85
C ILE A 733 5.88 10.43 -8.64
N SER A 734 5.65 11.73 -8.87
CA SER A 734 5.64 12.70 -7.76
C SER A 734 4.43 12.51 -6.84
N SER A 735 4.55 12.87 -5.57
CA SER A 735 3.41 12.80 -4.62
C SER A 735 2.22 13.64 -5.08
N LYS A 736 2.47 14.78 -5.74
CA LYS A 736 1.44 15.64 -6.34
C LYS A 736 0.75 14.97 -7.53
N GLU A 737 1.52 14.38 -8.44
CA GLU A 737 0.98 13.67 -9.61
C GLU A 737 0.17 12.42 -9.21
N LEU A 738 0.63 11.67 -8.20
CA LEU A 738 -0.15 10.59 -7.60
C LEU A 738 -1.47 11.12 -7.06
N LEU A 739 -1.44 12.17 -6.25
CA LEU A 739 -2.64 12.77 -5.69
C LEU A 739 -3.61 13.23 -6.78
N VAL A 740 -3.18 14.12 -7.69
CA VAL A 740 -4.00 14.66 -8.79
C VAL A 740 -4.58 13.55 -9.66
N LYS A 741 -3.81 12.52 -10.04
CA LYS A 741 -4.33 11.43 -10.90
C LYS A 741 -5.37 10.57 -10.18
N HIS A 742 -5.13 10.16 -8.94
CA HIS A 742 -6.08 9.33 -8.20
C HIS A 742 -7.33 10.12 -7.79
N PHE A 743 -7.21 11.40 -7.44
CA PHE A 743 -8.35 12.31 -7.28
C PHE A 743 -9.11 12.46 -8.61
N THR A 744 -8.47 12.88 -9.71
CA THR A 744 -9.18 13.08 -11.01
C THR A 744 -9.92 11.81 -11.44
N PHE A 745 -9.33 10.63 -11.26
CA PHE A 745 -9.97 9.35 -11.50
C PHE A 745 -11.19 9.10 -10.58
N ALA A 746 -11.11 9.46 -9.30
CA ALA A 746 -12.25 9.42 -8.40
C ALA A 746 -13.34 10.47 -8.75
N CYS A 747 -12.99 11.63 -9.35
CA CYS A 747 -13.97 12.60 -9.89
C CYS A 747 -14.92 11.93 -10.89
N GLU A 748 -14.34 11.14 -11.78
CA GLU A 748 -15.00 10.61 -12.96
C GLU A 748 -15.76 9.31 -12.63
N PHE A 749 -15.08 8.34 -12.02
CA PHE A 749 -15.64 7.00 -11.81
C PHE A 749 -16.41 6.86 -10.48
N LYS A 750 -16.15 7.77 -9.53
CA LYS A 750 -16.62 7.72 -8.15
C LYS A 750 -16.24 6.38 -7.49
N LYS A 751 -17.21 5.57 -7.05
CA LYS A 751 -16.99 4.42 -6.14
C LYS A 751 -16.12 3.33 -6.79
N LEU A 752 -15.05 2.91 -6.11
CA LEU A 752 -14.09 1.92 -6.62
C LEU A 752 -14.11 0.58 -5.84
N PRO A 753 -15.23 -0.16 -5.80
CA PRO A 753 -15.35 -1.40 -5.02
C PRO A 753 -14.54 -2.56 -5.59
N MET A 754 -14.04 -2.49 -6.83
CA MET A 754 -13.13 -3.49 -7.39
C MET A 754 -11.77 -3.53 -6.68
N LEU A 755 -11.39 -2.42 -6.01
CA LEU A 755 -10.14 -2.27 -5.26
C LEU A 755 -10.23 -2.69 -3.78
N ASP A 756 -11.42 -3.05 -3.28
CA ASP A 756 -11.63 -3.50 -1.91
C ASP A 756 -11.16 -4.95 -1.70
N LEU A 757 -10.44 -5.21 -0.60
CA LEU A 757 -10.12 -6.57 -0.18
C LEU A 757 -11.36 -7.21 0.46
N GLU A 758 -11.76 -8.40 -0.02
CA GLU A 758 -12.90 -9.14 0.55
C GLU A 758 -12.69 -9.52 2.02
N SER A 759 -11.44 -9.57 2.50
CA SER A 759 -11.13 -9.71 3.93
C SER A 759 -11.75 -8.63 4.82
N LYS A 760 -12.14 -7.45 4.30
CA LYS A 760 -12.86 -6.44 5.08
C LYS A 760 -14.25 -6.92 5.55
N ASN A 761 -14.82 -7.92 4.87
CA ASN A 761 -16.09 -8.54 5.21
C ASN A 761 -15.94 -9.80 6.09
N GLN A 762 -14.70 -10.23 6.40
CA GLN A 762 -14.43 -11.49 7.10
C GLN A 762 -14.23 -11.28 8.60
N SER A 763 -14.83 -12.16 9.41
CA SER A 763 -14.53 -12.22 10.84
C SER A 763 -13.11 -12.75 11.08
N PHE A 764 -12.51 -12.44 12.23
CA PHE A 764 -11.21 -12.98 12.66
C PHE A 764 -11.10 -14.51 12.49
N ILE A 765 -12.18 -15.23 12.84
CA ILE A 765 -12.25 -16.70 12.73
C ILE A 765 -12.09 -17.15 11.27
N VAL A 766 -12.78 -16.49 10.34
CA VAL A 766 -12.73 -16.80 8.90
C VAL A 766 -11.42 -16.34 8.27
N TYR A 767 -10.93 -15.15 8.62
CA TYR A 767 -9.68 -14.60 8.09
C TYR A 767 -8.48 -15.52 8.36
N TYR A 768 -8.40 -16.07 9.57
CA TYR A 768 -7.36 -17.03 9.98
C TYR A 768 -7.73 -18.50 9.74
N LEU A 769 -8.84 -18.78 9.02
CA LEU A 769 -9.33 -20.13 8.68
C LEU A 769 -9.54 -21.06 9.90
N LEU A 770 -9.81 -20.49 11.07
CA LEU A 770 -10.04 -21.23 12.31
C LEU A 770 -11.35 -22.05 12.25
N ASP A 771 -12.30 -21.62 11.42
CA ASP A 771 -13.51 -22.36 11.04
C ASP A 771 -13.22 -23.67 10.29
N ILE A 772 -12.05 -23.81 9.68
CA ILE A 772 -11.60 -25.04 8.99
C ILE A 772 -10.57 -25.79 9.85
N ILE A 773 -9.57 -25.09 10.39
CA ILE A 773 -8.42 -25.67 11.08
C ILE A 773 -8.83 -26.34 12.40
N ILE A 774 -9.71 -25.71 13.20
CA ILE A 774 -10.09 -26.26 14.50
C ILE A 774 -10.93 -27.53 14.34
N PRO A 775 -12.01 -27.58 13.52
CA PRO A 775 -12.75 -28.83 13.29
C PRO A 775 -11.88 -29.94 12.70
N PHE A 776 -10.96 -29.62 11.78
CA PHE A 776 -10.03 -30.61 11.22
C PHE A 776 -9.10 -31.20 12.30
N PHE A 777 -8.48 -30.35 13.13
CA PHE A 777 -7.61 -30.80 14.21
C PHE A 777 -8.35 -31.65 15.26
N LEU A 778 -9.57 -31.26 15.62
CA LEU A 778 -10.44 -32.02 16.53
C LEU A 778 -10.81 -33.40 15.95
N PHE A 779 -11.14 -33.47 14.66
CA PHE A 779 -11.44 -34.73 13.95
C PHE A 779 -10.23 -35.68 13.95
N ILE A 780 -9.05 -35.19 13.57
CA ILE A 780 -7.80 -35.98 13.60
C ILE A 780 -7.47 -36.43 15.03
N SER A 781 -7.65 -35.55 16.02
CA SER A 781 -7.44 -35.91 17.44
C SER A 781 -8.41 -37.02 17.89
N THR A 782 -9.68 -36.95 17.49
CA THR A 782 -10.69 -37.97 17.83
C THR A 782 -10.37 -39.31 17.17
N LEU A 783 -9.89 -39.33 15.92
CA LEU A 783 -9.41 -40.55 15.27
C LEU A 783 -8.17 -41.12 15.97
N PHE A 784 -7.21 -40.27 16.36
CA PHE A 784 -6.00 -40.68 17.06
C PHE A 784 -6.33 -41.32 18.43
N PHE A 785 -7.01 -40.59 19.31
CA PHE A 785 -7.39 -41.11 20.64
C PHE A 785 -8.40 -42.28 20.54
N GLY A 786 -9.29 -42.27 19.55
CA GLY A 786 -10.18 -43.39 19.24
C GLY A 786 -9.41 -44.65 18.84
N SER A 787 -8.39 -44.54 17.99
CA SER A 787 -7.54 -45.68 17.61
C SER A 787 -6.75 -46.22 18.81
N ILE A 788 -6.21 -45.35 19.67
CA ILE A 788 -5.54 -45.74 20.92
C ILE A 788 -6.50 -46.46 21.86
N TYR A 789 -7.74 -45.97 22.01
CA TYR A 789 -8.78 -46.64 22.82
C TYR A 789 -9.14 -48.03 22.26
N VAL A 790 -9.31 -48.14 20.94
CA VAL A 790 -9.58 -49.42 20.27
C VAL A 790 -8.40 -50.39 20.43
N ILE A 791 -7.17 -49.95 20.22
CA ILE A 791 -5.95 -50.75 20.43
C ILE A 791 -5.87 -51.21 21.89
N LYS A 792 -6.04 -50.30 22.86
CA LYS A 792 -6.05 -50.65 24.30
C LYS A 792 -7.13 -51.70 24.61
N LYS A 793 -8.36 -51.52 24.10
CA LYS A 793 -9.47 -52.46 24.28
C LYS A 793 -9.19 -53.83 23.65
N LEU A 794 -8.58 -53.86 22.46
CA LEU A 794 -8.14 -55.09 21.81
C LEU A 794 -7.03 -55.77 22.61
N CYS A 795 -5.98 -55.06 23.03
CA CYS A 795 -4.90 -55.60 23.87
C CYS A 795 -5.44 -56.16 25.19
N CYS A 796 -6.34 -55.47 25.88
CA CYS A 796 -7.00 -55.98 27.10
C CYS A 796 -7.83 -57.24 26.81
N ASN A 797 -8.57 -57.30 25.71
CA ASN A 797 -9.35 -58.47 25.31
C ASN A 797 -8.48 -59.66 24.85
N PHE A 798 -7.32 -59.41 24.24
CA PHE A 798 -6.34 -60.45 23.91
C PHE A 798 -5.65 -60.97 25.17
N TYR A 799 -5.29 -60.08 26.11
CA TYR A 799 -4.66 -60.45 27.38
C TYR A 799 -5.61 -61.27 28.28
N SER A 800 -6.88 -60.89 28.39
CA SER A 800 -7.88 -61.67 29.14
C SER A 800 -8.17 -63.02 28.49
N LYS A 801 -8.29 -63.08 27.15
CA LYS A 801 -8.38 -64.36 26.42
C LYS A 801 -7.14 -65.23 26.63
N PHE A 802 -5.93 -64.65 26.55
CA PHE A 802 -4.67 -65.37 26.77
C PHE A 802 -4.64 -66.02 28.17
N ILE A 803 -4.94 -65.25 29.22
CA ILE A 803 -5.05 -65.75 30.60
C ILE A 803 -6.10 -66.86 30.73
N SER A 804 -7.26 -66.73 30.08
CA SER A 804 -8.28 -67.80 30.10
C SER A 804 -7.78 -69.08 29.40
N SER A 805 -6.99 -68.96 28.33
CA SER A 805 -6.46 -70.08 27.58
C SER A 805 -5.25 -70.77 28.22
N THR A 806 -4.47 -70.07 29.05
CA THR A 806 -3.39 -70.69 29.84
C THR A 806 -3.90 -71.38 31.09
N LYS A 807 -5.00 -70.91 31.70
CA LYS A 807 -5.66 -71.66 32.79
C LYS A 807 -6.16 -73.03 32.32
N LEU A 808 -6.78 -73.09 31.14
CA LEU A 808 -7.26 -74.34 30.50
C LEU A 808 -6.14 -75.26 29.96
N LYS A 809 -4.90 -75.12 30.45
CA LYS A 809 -3.74 -75.98 30.14
C LYS A 809 -2.90 -76.35 31.38
N VAL A 810 -3.43 -76.09 32.57
CA VAL A 810 -2.79 -76.36 33.88
C VAL A 810 -3.69 -77.25 34.77
N GLU A 811 -4.83 -77.67 34.22
CA GLU A 811 -5.67 -78.80 34.66
C GLU A 811 -5.51 -79.95 33.64
#